data_AF-A0A955S222-F1
#
_entry.id   AF-A0A955S222-F1
#
_cell.length_a   1.000
_cell.length_b   1.000
_cell.length_c   1.000
_cell.angle_alpha   90.00
_cell.angle_beta   90.00
_cell.angle_gamma   90.00
#
_symmetry.space_group_name_H-M   'P 1'
#
loop_
_entity.id
_entity.type
_entity.pdbx_description
1 polymer ?
#
loop_
_entity_poly.entity_id
_entity_poly.type
_entity_poly.pdbx_seq_one_letter_code
_entity_poly.pdbx_strand_id
1 'polypeptide(L)'
;MKSVDIRKHIILTLSLLITLPAVQSEITHAAETSRVGIDRGGRFGPLIAETPTYTVYSPDLEERNGQYYCPARYSTQPVLTPDERANSQQANWDYQKSHKPPIYAEWKALHDINQQHVRTLPSILRNISREEYQRIFDELIQEQKDLQAWQDAEYKRIEREADARMQGINPPLRIFIMHRPADPLATIIPLNGKYPTDTYQDELKAVVQPAFTHCPDLEMVVINHFYDAAVPPETTDDIIGRSIIHHTYMLRDGQLALRAQDNDRVPMLWFDPGQNTDLTWATYTAKKEDISRVKGEYRKDQYDAAKRQPGVVYKLDDYWSRYKNFEIGRRIFDGDFRNFTDTIDFRVTFSSFAELYSTRCKDLVEDFTHYQMPVRDIKSTTYYTDGTFDREYETNYIDFYIDSRFTPEWKIYLPDVQQYLMYQSAKAYNEMGGLESLTKSNFGEKMAAGISSYQQMEVIKFFGQHACESATLQQLSENYIRAANNRPSVQDEGIQLAGAHKESDPPGPVPVKYDNSGLMERRQTAALERAREEAAKAEEERRLREQPIPPKNTGAYEEFRRIQQERTDYLASKKPANMPHTISTRPQTGESQGMNPAADRYGQNPRQPAGVPDRSYGRRGTMPGNEDVARQREIQQQIQELSKQHSQSMVTESQEFQRRMLAARTPNERRRIQEDFRQRQLESQQRLQQEIQRLRAEP
;
A
#
# COMPACT_ATOMS: atom_id res chain seq x y z
N MET A 1 -29.19 46.00 43.71
CA MET A 1 -30.43 46.80 43.60
C MET A 1 -30.35 47.64 42.33
N LYS A 2 -31.46 47.77 41.58
CA LYS A 2 -31.74 48.73 40.47
C LYS A 2 -30.68 48.84 39.33
N SER A 3 -30.87 48.43 38.07
CA SER A 3 -31.98 48.52 37.08
C SER A 3 -32.07 49.84 36.28
N VAL A 4 -32.25 49.73 34.95
CA VAL A 4 -33.25 50.47 34.12
C VAL A 4 -33.00 52.00 33.92
N ASP A 5 -33.20 52.66 32.76
CA ASP A 5 -33.74 52.33 31.42
C ASP A 5 -33.14 53.34 30.36
N ILE A 6 -32.88 53.02 29.08
CA ILE A 6 -33.75 52.91 27.87
C ILE A 6 -34.16 54.23 27.15
N ARG A 7 -33.89 54.27 25.82
CA ARG A 7 -34.55 54.98 24.67
C ARG A 7 -34.87 56.49 24.77
N LYS A 8 -34.69 57.28 23.69
CA LYS A 8 -35.45 57.34 22.41
C LYS A 8 -34.63 58.17 21.38
N HIS A 9 -34.94 58.30 20.07
CA HIS A 9 -36.12 58.03 19.21
C HIS A 9 -35.70 57.11 18.02
N ILE A 10 -36.33 56.99 16.82
CA ILE A 10 -37.55 57.47 16.11
C ILE A 10 -37.94 56.30 15.15
N ILE A 11 -39.15 55.72 15.11
CA ILE A 11 -40.49 56.13 14.58
C ILE A 11 -40.85 55.45 13.22
N LEU A 12 -41.90 54.59 13.25
CA LEU A 12 -42.89 54.22 12.20
C LEU A 12 -42.40 53.57 10.86
N THR A 13 -43.12 52.70 10.13
CA THR A 13 -44.43 51.98 10.29
C THR A 13 -44.42 50.65 9.46
N LEU A 14 -45.36 49.75 9.75
CA LEU A 14 -45.60 48.43 9.16
C LEU A 14 -46.33 48.40 7.78
N SER A 15 -46.20 47.24 7.10
CA SER A 15 -47.23 46.50 6.33
C SER A 15 -47.45 46.62 4.80
N LEU A 16 -47.28 45.43 4.17
CA LEU A 16 -48.12 44.73 3.16
C LEU A 16 -47.92 44.89 1.63
N LEU A 17 -47.55 43.73 1.03
CA LEU A 17 -48.09 43.08 -0.19
C LEU A 17 -48.39 43.90 -1.48
N ILE A 18 -47.68 43.54 -2.56
CA ILE A 18 -48.24 43.10 -3.86
C ILE A 18 -47.16 42.34 -4.68
N THR A 19 -47.58 41.63 -5.74
CA THR A 19 -46.97 40.43 -6.36
C THR A 19 -45.96 40.65 -7.52
N LEU A 20 -45.42 39.52 -8.01
CA LEU A 20 -44.76 39.24 -9.32
C LEU A 20 -43.20 39.28 -9.39
N PRO A 21 -42.57 38.51 -10.32
CA PRO A 21 -41.38 37.72 -9.96
C PRO A 21 -40.09 38.03 -10.75
N ALA A 22 -38.94 37.73 -10.14
CA ALA A 22 -37.62 37.80 -10.78
C ALA A 22 -36.57 36.85 -10.14
N VAL A 23 -36.83 35.54 -10.10
CA VAL A 23 -35.89 34.52 -9.58
C VAL A 23 -35.78 33.30 -10.52
N GLN A 24 -35.72 33.56 -11.83
CA GLN A 24 -35.75 32.48 -12.84
C GLN A 24 -34.90 32.75 -14.10
N SER A 25 -34.04 33.76 -14.05
CA SER A 25 -33.10 34.13 -15.13
C SER A 25 -31.63 33.83 -14.80
N GLU A 26 -31.26 33.75 -13.52
CA GLU A 26 -29.84 33.54 -13.11
C GLU A 26 -29.41 32.06 -13.15
N ILE A 27 -30.34 31.12 -12.96
CA ILE A 27 -30.08 29.68 -13.08
C ILE A 27 -29.72 29.30 -14.53
N THR A 28 -30.26 30.01 -15.52
CA THR A 28 -30.04 29.73 -16.94
C THR A 28 -28.66 30.13 -17.43
N HIS A 29 -28.14 31.31 -17.04
CA HIS A 29 -26.82 31.76 -17.49
C HIS A 29 -25.65 30.98 -16.86
N ALA A 30 -25.82 30.42 -15.65
CA ALA A 30 -24.81 29.54 -15.05
C ALA A 30 -24.56 28.26 -15.89
N ALA A 31 -25.53 27.84 -16.71
CA ALA A 31 -25.41 26.66 -17.56
C ALA A 31 -24.57 26.90 -18.83
N GLU A 32 -24.51 28.13 -19.34
CA GLU A 32 -23.78 28.45 -20.59
C GLU A 32 -22.28 28.69 -20.35
N THR A 33 -21.90 29.31 -19.24
CA THR A 33 -20.49 29.63 -18.92
C THR A 33 -19.67 28.44 -18.42
N SER A 34 -20.28 27.28 -18.14
CA SER A 34 -19.55 26.04 -17.81
C SER A 34 -18.92 25.36 -19.04
N ARG A 35 -19.24 25.81 -20.25
CA ARG A 35 -18.58 25.39 -21.51
C ARG A 35 -17.17 25.94 -21.65
N VAL A 36 -16.28 25.57 -20.72
CA VAL A 36 -14.83 25.53 -20.94
C VAL A 36 -14.53 24.36 -21.89
N GLY A 37 -14.94 24.52 -23.15
CA GLY A 37 -14.61 23.59 -24.25
C GLY A 37 -13.14 23.70 -24.69
N ILE A 38 -12.34 24.51 -24.00
CA ILE A 38 -10.93 24.74 -24.26
C ILE A 38 -10.15 23.48 -23.85
N ASP A 39 -9.64 22.78 -24.86
CA ASP A 39 -8.66 21.69 -24.74
C ASP A 39 -9.11 20.40 -24.01
N ARG A 40 -10.38 19.99 -24.15
CA ARG A 40 -10.73 18.56 -23.99
C ARG A 40 -10.28 17.73 -25.19
N GLY A 41 -10.47 18.27 -26.41
CA GLY A 41 -10.14 17.59 -27.66
C GLY A 41 -8.65 17.26 -27.83
N GLY A 42 -7.73 18.09 -27.32
CA GLY A 42 -6.29 17.81 -27.40
C GLY A 42 -5.81 16.69 -26.45
N ARG A 43 -6.64 16.29 -25.47
CA ARG A 43 -6.23 15.38 -24.37
C ARG A 43 -6.93 14.04 -24.42
N PHE A 44 -8.22 14.05 -24.73
CA PHE A 44 -9.04 12.86 -24.88
C PHE A 44 -9.22 12.47 -26.35
N GLY A 45 -8.64 13.23 -27.28
CA GLY A 45 -8.88 13.14 -28.71
C GLY A 45 -10.25 13.70 -29.12
N PRO A 46 -10.66 13.52 -30.39
CA PRO A 46 -11.95 14.02 -30.88
C PRO A 46 -13.14 13.48 -30.09
N LEU A 47 -14.18 14.31 -29.99
CA LEU A 47 -15.48 13.98 -29.42
C LEU A 47 -16.26 13.12 -30.42
N ILE A 48 -16.24 11.79 -30.24
CA ILE A 48 -16.97 10.85 -31.08
C ILE A 48 -18.47 11.14 -31.05
N ALA A 49 -19.03 11.32 -29.84
CA ALA A 49 -20.46 11.48 -29.61
C ALA A 49 -20.77 12.15 -28.25
N GLU A 50 -21.94 12.77 -28.16
CA GLU A 50 -22.52 13.29 -26.92
C GLU A 50 -23.95 12.77 -26.74
N THR A 51 -24.27 12.30 -25.54
CA THR A 51 -25.63 11.95 -25.09
C THR A 51 -26.01 12.85 -23.90
N PRO A 52 -27.27 12.88 -23.45
CA PRO A 52 -27.66 13.62 -22.25
C PRO A 52 -26.92 13.17 -20.98
N THR A 53 -26.41 11.94 -20.94
CA THR A 53 -25.81 11.30 -19.76
C THR A 53 -24.30 11.09 -19.86
N TYR A 54 -23.68 11.17 -21.04
CA TYR A 54 -22.22 11.07 -21.18
C TYR A 54 -21.66 11.70 -22.47
N THR A 55 -20.35 12.00 -22.49
CA THR A 55 -19.59 12.28 -23.71
C THR A 55 -18.55 11.22 -24.00
N VAL A 56 -18.32 10.94 -25.27
CA VAL A 56 -17.41 9.88 -25.75
C VAL A 56 -16.26 10.50 -26.54
N TYR A 57 -15.03 10.14 -26.21
CA TYR A 57 -13.81 10.59 -26.89
C TYR A 57 -12.88 9.41 -27.19
N SER A 58 -11.91 9.59 -28.09
CA SER A 58 -10.81 8.63 -28.27
C SER A 58 -9.48 9.33 -28.59
N PRO A 59 -8.43 9.19 -27.75
CA PRO A 59 -7.11 9.76 -28.01
C PRO A 59 -6.34 9.02 -29.13
N ASP A 60 -6.97 8.01 -29.70
CA ASP A 60 -6.42 7.07 -30.68
C ASP A 60 -7.14 7.14 -32.03
N LEU A 61 -8.05 8.11 -32.22
CA LEU A 61 -8.69 8.44 -33.49
C LEU A 61 -8.28 9.83 -33.97
N GLU A 62 -8.21 10.00 -35.29
CA GLU A 62 -8.09 11.30 -35.95
C GLU A 62 -9.43 11.69 -36.58
N GLU A 63 -9.94 12.89 -36.28
CA GLU A 63 -11.07 13.45 -37.02
C GLU A 63 -10.59 14.14 -38.30
N ARG A 64 -11.21 13.80 -39.44
CA ARG A 64 -10.98 14.45 -40.72
C ARG A 64 -12.33 14.62 -41.42
N ASN A 65 -12.71 15.86 -41.73
CA ASN A 65 -14.00 16.20 -42.39
C ASN A 65 -15.26 15.66 -41.65
N GLY A 66 -15.26 15.62 -40.32
CA GLY A 66 -16.38 15.06 -39.53
C GLY A 66 -16.50 13.53 -39.58
N GLN A 67 -15.46 12.84 -40.05
CA GLN A 67 -15.34 11.38 -39.99
C GLN A 67 -14.10 11.00 -39.17
N TYR A 68 -14.18 9.88 -38.44
CA TYR A 68 -13.09 9.40 -37.59
C TYR A 68 -12.29 8.30 -38.29
N TYR A 69 -10.97 8.37 -38.18
CA TYR A 69 -10.02 7.46 -38.81
C TYR A 69 -9.06 6.91 -37.77
N CYS A 70 -8.71 5.63 -37.89
CA CYS A 70 -7.58 5.08 -37.15
C CYS A 70 -6.26 5.61 -37.73
N PRO A 71 -5.33 6.13 -36.89
CA PRO A 71 -3.98 6.51 -37.33
C PRO A 71 -3.27 5.35 -38.02
N ALA A 72 -2.40 5.65 -38.99
CA ALA A 72 -1.75 4.64 -39.85
C ALA A 72 -1.07 3.49 -39.08
N ARG A 73 -0.63 3.74 -37.83
CA ARG A 73 -0.06 2.72 -36.93
C ARG A 73 -0.94 1.48 -36.72
N TYR A 74 -2.26 1.61 -36.91
CA TYR A 74 -3.23 0.51 -36.81
C TYR A 74 -3.40 -0.28 -38.12
N SER A 75 -3.13 0.33 -39.27
CA SER A 75 -3.34 -0.29 -40.60
C SER A 75 -2.05 -0.82 -41.24
N THR A 76 -0.87 -0.46 -40.71
CA THR A 76 0.43 -0.82 -41.31
C THR A 76 1.15 -1.99 -40.65
N GLN A 77 0.59 -2.58 -39.58
CA GLN A 77 1.18 -3.74 -38.91
C GLN A 77 0.55 -5.04 -39.42
N PRO A 78 1.32 -6.13 -39.58
CA PRO A 78 0.77 -7.41 -40.01
C PRO A 78 -0.20 -7.93 -38.94
N VAL A 79 -1.41 -8.33 -39.36
CA VAL A 79 -2.41 -8.89 -38.45
C VAL A 79 -1.93 -10.25 -37.93
N LEU A 80 -1.33 -10.25 -36.74
CA LEU A 80 -0.93 -11.49 -36.06
C LEU A 80 -2.15 -12.37 -35.83
N THR A 81 -1.99 -13.68 -36.11
CA THR A 81 -2.98 -14.69 -35.76
C THR A 81 -3.27 -14.70 -34.25
N PRO A 82 -4.42 -15.24 -33.81
CA PRO A 82 -4.75 -15.36 -32.39
C PRO A 82 -3.65 -16.05 -31.57
N ASP A 83 -3.00 -17.08 -32.12
CA ASP A 83 -1.93 -17.82 -31.46
C ASP A 83 -0.62 -17.02 -31.40
N GLU A 84 -0.20 -16.37 -32.48
CA GLU A 84 0.98 -15.48 -32.47
C GLU A 84 0.81 -14.33 -31.46
N ARG A 85 -0.40 -13.78 -31.36
CA ARG A 85 -0.73 -12.75 -30.38
C ARG A 85 -0.75 -13.29 -28.95
N ALA A 86 -1.37 -14.46 -28.72
CA ALA A 86 -1.38 -15.09 -27.40
C ALA A 86 0.04 -15.42 -26.93
N ASN A 87 0.88 -15.95 -27.82
CA ASN A 87 2.30 -16.22 -27.55
C ASN A 87 3.08 -14.95 -27.25
N SER A 88 2.84 -13.86 -28.00
CA SER A 88 3.52 -12.57 -27.79
C SER A 88 3.07 -11.88 -26.50
N GLN A 89 1.77 -11.92 -26.18
CA GLN A 89 1.23 -11.44 -24.91
C GLN A 89 1.78 -12.24 -23.72
N GLN A 90 1.86 -13.57 -23.84
CA GLN A 90 2.45 -14.44 -22.82
C GLN A 90 3.95 -14.16 -22.65
N ALA A 91 4.70 -13.98 -23.75
CA ALA A 91 6.12 -13.63 -23.71
C ALA A 91 6.38 -12.25 -23.10
N ASN A 92 5.51 -11.25 -23.35
CA ASN A 92 5.54 -9.96 -22.66
C ASN A 92 5.24 -10.11 -21.16
N TRP A 93 4.18 -10.84 -20.81
CA TRP A 93 3.82 -11.12 -19.42
C TRP A 93 4.97 -11.80 -18.65
N ASP A 94 5.57 -12.85 -19.22
CA ASP A 94 6.69 -13.55 -18.59
C ASP A 94 7.98 -12.72 -18.60
N TYR A 95 8.20 -11.82 -19.57
CA TYR A 95 9.27 -10.82 -19.52
C TYR A 95 9.06 -9.85 -18.35
N GLN A 96 7.89 -9.22 -18.21
CA GLN A 96 7.61 -8.32 -17.08
C GLN A 96 7.67 -9.04 -15.73
N LYS A 97 7.12 -10.25 -15.65
CA LYS A 97 7.12 -11.11 -14.45
C LYS A 97 8.52 -11.61 -14.06
N SER A 98 9.45 -11.74 -15.01
CA SER A 98 10.84 -12.10 -14.70
C SER A 98 11.71 -10.87 -14.37
N HIS A 99 11.40 -9.69 -14.90
CA HIS A 99 12.25 -8.50 -14.78
C HIS A 99 11.81 -7.51 -13.69
N LYS A 100 10.50 -7.29 -13.46
CA LYS A 100 10.02 -6.37 -12.40
C LYS A 100 10.33 -6.85 -10.97
N PRO A 101 10.14 -8.14 -10.59
CA PRO A 101 10.38 -8.58 -9.21
C PRO A 101 11.84 -8.48 -8.71
N PRO A 102 12.89 -8.77 -9.52
CA PRO A 102 14.28 -8.50 -9.12
C PRO A 102 14.54 -7.04 -8.74
N ILE A 103 14.06 -6.08 -9.54
CA ILE A 103 14.22 -4.64 -9.25
C ILE A 103 13.45 -4.24 -7.99
N TYR A 104 12.24 -4.78 -7.80
CA TYR A 104 11.49 -4.55 -6.56
C TYR A 104 12.24 -5.10 -5.34
N ALA A 105 12.87 -6.28 -5.46
CA ALA A 105 13.66 -6.88 -4.38
C ALA A 105 14.95 -6.10 -4.10
N GLU A 106 15.63 -5.60 -5.13
CA GLU A 106 16.84 -4.76 -5.00
C GLU A 106 16.51 -3.39 -4.39
N TRP A 107 15.51 -2.68 -4.93
CA TRP A 107 15.00 -1.44 -4.35
C TRP A 107 14.57 -1.64 -2.89
N LYS A 108 13.84 -2.73 -2.59
CA LYS A 108 13.40 -3.01 -1.22
C LYS A 108 14.58 -3.28 -0.29
N ALA A 109 15.58 -4.05 -0.72
CA ALA A 109 16.78 -4.31 0.09
C ALA A 109 17.55 -3.01 0.40
N LEU A 110 17.68 -2.11 -0.58
CA LEU A 110 18.31 -0.80 -0.41
C LEU A 110 17.46 0.13 0.48
N HIS A 111 16.13 0.11 0.32
CA HIS A 111 15.20 0.84 1.18
C HIS A 111 15.26 0.36 2.64
N ASP A 112 15.25 -0.96 2.88
CA ASP A 112 15.33 -1.56 4.21
C ASP A 112 16.67 -1.24 4.89
N ILE A 113 17.78 -1.20 4.14
CA ILE A 113 19.09 -0.72 4.61
C ILE A 113 19.01 0.76 5.03
N ASN A 114 18.40 1.62 4.23
CA ASN A 114 18.32 3.04 4.56
C ASN A 114 17.34 3.35 5.71
N GLN A 115 16.25 2.58 5.84
CA GLN A 115 15.43 2.59 7.06
C GLN A 115 16.24 2.13 8.29
N GLN A 116 17.12 1.13 8.15
CA GLN A 116 18.00 0.70 9.24
C GLN A 116 19.04 1.77 9.62
N HIS A 117 19.61 2.48 8.64
CA HIS A 117 20.45 3.64 8.90
C HIS A 117 19.68 4.73 9.66
N VAL A 118 18.52 5.19 9.14
CA VAL A 118 17.68 6.21 9.80
C VAL A 118 17.28 5.81 11.24
N ARG A 119 17.05 4.52 11.51
CA ARG A 119 16.76 4.01 12.88
C ARG A 119 17.99 3.95 13.79
N THR A 120 19.19 3.75 13.26
CA THR A 120 20.43 3.62 14.05
C THR A 120 21.20 4.94 14.21
N LEU A 121 20.94 5.96 13.39
CA LEU A 121 21.50 7.30 13.55
C LEU A 121 21.32 7.85 14.99
N PRO A 122 20.14 7.84 15.65
CA PRO A 122 20.00 8.39 17.00
C PRO A 122 20.89 7.77 18.10
N SER A 123 21.42 6.54 17.91
CA SER A 123 22.38 5.94 18.86
C SER A 123 23.84 6.23 18.50
N ILE A 124 24.15 6.38 17.20
CA ILE A 124 25.48 6.75 16.69
C ILE A 124 25.77 8.25 16.93
N LEU A 125 24.78 9.11 16.71
CA LEU A 125 24.96 10.56 16.60
C LEU A 125 24.96 11.33 17.93
N ARG A 126 25.14 10.66 19.07
CA ARG A 126 25.27 11.32 20.39
C ARG A 126 26.48 12.26 20.51
N ASN A 127 27.43 12.16 19.59
CA ASN A 127 28.74 12.81 19.64
C ASN A 127 29.04 13.73 18.43
N ILE A 128 28.05 14.08 17.60
CA ILE A 128 28.23 14.96 16.43
C ILE A 128 27.47 16.28 16.57
N SER A 129 27.77 17.26 15.71
CA SER A 129 27.07 18.56 15.71
C SER A 129 25.68 18.47 15.07
N ARG A 130 24.85 19.50 15.29
CA ARG A 130 23.51 19.59 14.68
C ARG A 130 23.57 19.81 13.17
N GLU A 131 24.57 20.55 12.68
CA GLU A 131 24.82 20.74 11.25
C GLU A 131 25.21 19.43 10.58
N GLU A 132 26.07 18.63 11.22
CA GLU A 132 26.47 17.32 10.69
C GLU A 132 25.32 16.30 10.75
N TYR A 133 24.47 16.35 11.78
CA TYR A 133 23.22 15.57 11.83
C TYR A 133 22.35 15.89 10.62
N GLN A 134 22.11 17.18 10.36
CA GLN A 134 21.25 17.64 9.28
C GLN A 134 21.83 17.23 7.92
N ARG A 135 23.14 17.42 7.71
CA ARG A 135 23.85 16.99 6.51
C ARG A 135 23.65 15.50 6.21
N ILE A 136 23.89 14.62 7.19
CA ILE A 136 23.75 13.16 7.01
C ILE A 136 22.29 12.77 6.76
N PHE A 137 21.34 13.46 7.40
CA PHE A 137 19.91 13.22 7.19
C PHE A 137 19.44 13.65 5.79
N ASP A 138 19.92 14.80 5.30
CA ASP A 138 19.62 15.30 3.95
C ASP A 138 20.30 14.44 2.86
N GLU A 139 21.52 13.96 3.10
CA GLU A 139 22.22 12.98 2.25
C GLU A 139 21.39 11.69 2.09
N LEU A 140 20.87 11.12 3.20
CA LEU A 140 20.02 9.92 3.16
C LEU A 140 18.65 10.16 2.52
N ILE A 141 18.05 11.34 2.73
CA ILE A 141 16.80 11.72 2.04
C ILE A 141 17.04 11.85 0.53
N GLN A 142 18.20 12.34 0.10
CA GLN A 142 18.52 12.41 -1.32
C GLN A 142 18.79 11.02 -1.91
N GLU A 143 19.56 10.17 -1.23
CA GLU A 143 19.77 8.77 -1.65
C GLU A 143 18.43 8.01 -1.78
N GLN A 144 17.47 8.24 -0.87
CA GLN A 144 16.13 7.64 -0.99
C GLN A 144 15.36 8.12 -2.22
N LYS A 145 15.47 9.40 -2.61
CA LYS A 145 14.86 9.92 -3.85
C LYS A 145 15.55 9.34 -5.09
N ASP A 146 16.87 9.24 -5.08
CA ASP A 146 17.66 8.76 -6.21
C ASP A 146 17.40 7.25 -6.44
N LEU A 147 17.24 6.47 -5.38
CA LEU A 147 16.78 5.07 -5.43
C LEU A 147 15.36 4.93 -6.00
N GLN A 148 14.45 5.85 -5.67
CA GLN A 148 13.10 5.86 -6.26
C GLN A 148 13.15 6.24 -7.75
N ALA A 149 13.89 7.28 -8.10
CA ALA A 149 14.06 7.72 -9.49
C ALA A 149 14.71 6.62 -10.36
N TRP A 150 15.64 5.84 -9.80
CA TRP A 150 16.21 4.65 -10.44
C TRP A 150 15.15 3.56 -10.67
N GLN A 151 14.36 3.20 -9.65
CA GLN A 151 13.29 2.21 -9.79
C GLN A 151 12.27 2.64 -10.85
N ASP A 152 11.82 3.90 -10.82
CA ASP A 152 10.87 4.47 -11.76
C ASP A 152 11.43 4.47 -13.21
N ALA A 153 12.71 4.82 -13.37
CA ALA A 153 13.39 4.83 -14.67
C ALA A 153 13.58 3.41 -15.25
N GLU A 154 13.88 2.44 -14.39
CA GLU A 154 14.11 1.05 -14.79
C GLU A 154 12.80 0.29 -15.05
N TYR A 155 11.72 0.57 -14.30
CA TYR A 155 10.37 0.15 -14.67
C TYR A 155 9.96 0.72 -16.02
N LYS A 156 10.22 2.03 -16.27
CA LYS A 156 10.02 2.64 -17.59
C LYS A 156 10.96 2.09 -18.68
N ARG A 157 12.09 1.46 -18.35
CA ARG A 157 12.92 0.72 -19.33
C ARG A 157 12.24 -0.60 -19.67
N ILE A 158 11.84 -1.38 -18.67
CA ILE A 158 11.10 -2.63 -18.85
C ILE A 158 9.81 -2.42 -19.63
N GLU A 159 9.07 -1.35 -19.35
CA GLU A 159 7.80 -1.05 -20.04
C GLU A 159 8.05 -0.67 -21.50
N ARG A 160 9.07 0.15 -21.80
CA ARG A 160 9.48 0.40 -23.20
C ARG A 160 10.01 -0.85 -23.92
N GLU A 161 10.65 -1.78 -23.22
CA GLU A 161 11.09 -3.06 -23.80
C GLU A 161 9.94 -4.07 -23.95
N ALA A 162 8.94 -4.03 -23.08
CA ALA A 162 7.68 -4.75 -23.21
C ALA A 162 6.90 -4.23 -24.42
N ASP A 163 6.73 -2.91 -24.54
CA ASP A 163 6.09 -2.25 -25.68
C ASP A 163 6.87 -2.51 -26.98
N ALA A 164 8.20 -2.54 -26.94
CA ALA A 164 9.03 -2.91 -28.08
C ALA A 164 8.82 -4.39 -28.50
N ARG A 165 8.63 -5.31 -27.55
CA ARG A 165 8.26 -6.71 -27.83
C ARG A 165 6.81 -6.85 -28.33
N MET A 166 5.96 -5.85 -28.11
CA MET A 166 4.60 -5.76 -28.64
C MET A 166 4.54 -5.05 -30.00
N GLN A 167 5.66 -4.60 -30.58
CA GLN A 167 5.67 -4.07 -31.95
C GLN A 167 5.30 -5.18 -32.94
N GLY A 168 4.21 -4.98 -33.69
CA GLY A 168 3.52 -6.02 -34.47
C GLY A 168 2.12 -6.33 -33.92
N ILE A 169 1.83 -5.97 -32.66
CA ILE A 169 0.48 -5.97 -32.10
C ILE A 169 -0.06 -4.54 -32.10
N ASN A 170 -1.13 -4.33 -32.87
CA ASN A 170 -1.98 -3.15 -32.72
C ASN A 170 -2.43 -3.04 -31.25
N PRO A 171 -2.09 -1.95 -30.53
CA PRO A 171 -2.61 -1.74 -29.18
C PRO A 171 -4.14 -1.64 -29.23
N PRO A 172 -4.88 -1.92 -28.14
CA PRO A 172 -6.30 -1.65 -28.12
C PRO A 172 -6.56 -0.16 -28.38
N LEU A 173 -7.53 0.15 -29.22
CA LEU A 173 -8.01 1.53 -29.37
C LEU A 173 -8.75 1.93 -28.11
N ARG A 174 -8.36 3.04 -27.48
CA ARG A 174 -8.98 3.51 -26.23
C ARG A 174 -10.18 4.38 -26.54
N ILE A 175 -11.31 4.07 -25.92
CA ILE A 175 -12.47 4.98 -25.80
C ILE A 175 -12.52 5.47 -24.36
N PHE A 176 -12.84 6.76 -24.19
CA PHE A 176 -13.07 7.37 -22.90
C PHE A 176 -14.51 7.89 -22.83
N ILE A 177 -15.28 7.42 -21.85
CA ILE A 177 -16.67 7.82 -21.63
C ILE A 177 -16.75 8.64 -20.34
N MET A 178 -17.11 9.92 -20.48
CA MET A 178 -17.24 10.91 -19.41
C MET A 178 -18.71 11.03 -19.01
N HIS A 179 -19.09 10.31 -17.96
CA HIS A 179 -20.45 10.19 -17.46
C HIS A 179 -20.87 11.37 -16.58
N ARG A 180 -22.14 11.75 -16.72
CA ARG A 180 -22.85 12.82 -16.02
C ARG A 180 -24.15 12.23 -15.43
N PRO A 181 -24.05 11.37 -14.40
CA PRO A 181 -25.23 10.71 -13.84
C PRO A 181 -26.19 11.74 -13.23
N ALA A 182 -27.45 11.71 -13.67
CA ALA A 182 -28.50 12.61 -13.16
C ALA A 182 -28.94 12.25 -11.73
N ASP A 183 -28.80 10.97 -11.35
CA ASP A 183 -28.96 10.48 -9.99
C ASP A 183 -27.57 10.10 -9.42
N PRO A 184 -27.10 10.74 -8.33
CA PRO A 184 -25.85 10.37 -7.67
C PRO A 184 -25.78 8.92 -7.18
N LEU A 185 -26.91 8.25 -6.95
CA LEU A 185 -26.98 6.86 -6.49
C LEU A 185 -27.04 5.84 -7.64
N ALA A 186 -27.26 6.28 -8.88
CA ALA A 186 -27.17 5.41 -10.04
C ALA A 186 -25.72 4.95 -10.27
N THR A 187 -25.55 3.72 -10.76
CA THR A 187 -24.24 3.22 -11.14
C THR A 187 -23.75 3.87 -12.44
N ILE A 188 -22.44 4.11 -12.55
CA ILE A 188 -21.79 4.74 -13.72
C ILE A 188 -22.14 4.05 -15.05
N ILE A 189 -22.38 2.76 -15.02
CA ILE A 189 -23.04 1.98 -16.07
C ILE A 189 -24.01 0.98 -15.41
N PRO A 190 -25.10 0.58 -16.07
CA PRO A 190 -25.94 -0.51 -15.57
C PRO A 190 -25.23 -1.86 -15.77
N LEU A 191 -25.26 -2.72 -14.76
CA LEU A 191 -24.54 -4.00 -14.74
C LEU A 191 -25.47 -5.21 -14.58
N ASN A 192 -25.08 -6.32 -15.20
CA ASN A 192 -25.60 -7.66 -14.97
C ASN A 192 -24.45 -8.53 -14.44
N GLY A 193 -24.34 -8.63 -13.12
CA GLY A 193 -23.16 -9.19 -12.46
C GLY A 193 -21.91 -8.35 -12.75
N LYS A 194 -20.92 -8.94 -13.44
CA LYS A 194 -19.64 -8.29 -13.77
C LYS A 194 -19.61 -7.54 -15.10
N TYR A 195 -20.68 -7.61 -15.90
CA TYR A 195 -20.69 -7.08 -17.26
C TYR A 195 -21.75 -5.99 -17.43
N PRO A 196 -21.63 -5.07 -18.40
CA PRO A 196 -22.68 -4.11 -18.70
C PRO A 196 -23.94 -4.81 -19.21
N THR A 197 -25.13 -4.29 -18.89
CA THR A 197 -26.39 -4.88 -19.39
C THR A 197 -26.46 -4.86 -20.92
N ASP A 198 -27.15 -5.83 -21.52
CA ASP A 198 -27.24 -5.95 -22.98
C ASP A 198 -27.81 -4.68 -23.62
N THR A 199 -28.81 -4.05 -22.99
CA THR A 199 -29.36 -2.75 -23.40
C THR A 199 -28.31 -1.64 -23.47
N TYR A 200 -27.42 -1.56 -22.48
CA TYR A 200 -26.33 -0.57 -22.50
C TYR A 200 -25.23 -0.95 -23.49
N GLN A 201 -24.96 -2.25 -23.70
CA GLN A 201 -24.06 -2.69 -24.77
C GLN A 201 -24.61 -2.31 -26.16
N ASP A 202 -25.93 -2.39 -26.37
CA ASP A 202 -26.58 -2.03 -27.64
C ASP A 202 -26.67 -0.52 -27.85
N GLU A 203 -26.97 0.26 -26.80
CA GLU A 203 -26.84 1.72 -26.82
C GLU A 203 -25.40 2.14 -27.15
N LEU A 204 -24.42 1.55 -26.46
CA LEU A 204 -23.00 1.83 -26.65
C LEU A 204 -22.54 1.48 -28.07
N LYS A 205 -22.94 0.33 -28.63
CA LYS A 205 -22.71 -0.03 -30.05
C LYS A 205 -23.26 1.06 -30.97
N ALA A 206 -24.52 1.45 -30.82
CA ALA A 206 -25.15 2.47 -31.67
C ALA A 206 -24.42 3.83 -31.61
N VAL A 207 -23.84 4.18 -30.45
CA VAL A 207 -23.12 5.44 -30.25
C VAL A 207 -21.67 5.41 -30.77
N VAL A 208 -20.89 4.34 -30.54
CA VAL A 208 -19.44 4.34 -30.87
C VAL A 208 -19.10 3.67 -32.20
N GLN A 209 -19.91 2.71 -32.66
CA GLN A 209 -19.59 1.92 -33.85
C GLN A 209 -19.46 2.73 -35.15
N PRO A 210 -20.18 3.85 -35.39
CA PRO A 210 -19.94 4.71 -36.55
C PRO A 210 -18.50 5.24 -36.64
N ALA A 211 -17.79 5.41 -35.52
CA ALA A 211 -16.41 5.87 -35.50
C ALA A 211 -15.40 4.81 -35.99
N PHE A 212 -15.81 3.54 -36.07
CA PHE A 212 -14.95 2.45 -36.53
C PHE A 212 -15.14 2.10 -38.02
N THR A 213 -16.02 2.80 -38.74
CA THR A 213 -16.27 2.57 -40.18
C THR A 213 -15.02 2.75 -41.04
N HIS A 214 -14.04 3.55 -40.60
CA HIS A 214 -12.73 3.71 -41.26
C HIS A 214 -11.58 3.07 -40.46
N CYS A 215 -11.88 2.02 -39.69
CA CYS A 215 -10.94 1.23 -38.91
C CYS A 215 -11.09 -0.30 -39.18
N PRO A 216 -10.97 -0.77 -40.44
CA PRO A 216 -11.26 -2.17 -40.78
C PRO A 216 -10.31 -3.18 -40.11
N ASP A 217 -9.05 -2.80 -39.89
CA ASP A 217 -8.00 -3.66 -39.29
C ASP A 217 -7.94 -3.58 -37.75
N LEU A 218 -8.88 -2.84 -37.14
CA LEU A 218 -8.97 -2.70 -35.69
C LEU A 218 -9.70 -3.92 -35.10
N GLU A 219 -9.01 -4.74 -34.32
CA GLU A 219 -9.65 -5.92 -33.70
C GLU A 219 -10.07 -5.70 -32.24
N MET A 220 -9.49 -4.73 -31.52
CA MET A 220 -9.69 -4.58 -30.07
C MET A 220 -9.91 -3.13 -29.64
N VAL A 221 -10.93 -2.93 -28.81
CA VAL A 221 -11.31 -1.64 -28.24
C VAL A 221 -11.39 -1.77 -26.72
N VAL A 222 -10.75 -0.86 -25.99
CA VAL A 222 -10.85 -0.77 -24.52
C VAL A 222 -11.59 0.50 -24.14
N ILE A 223 -12.76 0.34 -23.55
CA ILE A 223 -13.66 1.43 -23.17
C ILE A 223 -13.50 1.70 -21.68
N ASN A 224 -13.08 2.90 -21.32
CA ASN A 224 -12.81 3.33 -19.95
C ASN A 224 -13.88 4.33 -19.53
N HIS A 225 -14.49 4.12 -18.38
CA HIS A 225 -15.59 4.94 -17.87
C HIS A 225 -15.10 5.82 -16.71
N PHE A 226 -15.46 7.11 -16.76
CA PHE A 226 -15.12 8.14 -15.79
C PHE A 226 -16.37 8.94 -15.44
N TYR A 227 -16.43 9.55 -14.26
CA TYR A 227 -17.35 10.68 -14.06
C TYR A 227 -16.70 11.94 -14.63
N ASP A 228 -17.46 12.75 -15.36
CA ASP A 228 -16.99 13.99 -16.00
C ASP A 228 -16.37 14.94 -14.95
N ALA A 229 -17.05 15.13 -13.82
CA ALA A 229 -16.58 15.92 -12.69
C ALA A 229 -15.44 15.27 -11.86
N ALA A 230 -15.02 14.04 -12.17
CA ALA A 230 -13.92 13.37 -11.48
C ALA A 230 -12.54 13.60 -12.11
N VAL A 231 -12.47 13.93 -13.40
CA VAL A 231 -11.22 13.98 -14.16
C VAL A 231 -10.61 15.39 -14.04
N PRO A 232 -9.45 15.56 -13.38
CA PRO A 232 -8.89 16.89 -13.14
C PRO A 232 -8.30 17.49 -14.43
N PRO A 233 -8.35 18.82 -14.59
CA PRO A 233 -8.07 19.51 -15.86
C PRO A 233 -6.56 19.67 -16.17
N GLU A 234 -5.71 18.72 -15.76
CA GLU A 234 -4.24 18.93 -15.75
C GLU A 234 -3.35 17.67 -15.85
N THR A 235 -3.89 16.45 -15.95
CA THR A 235 -3.06 15.22 -16.03
C THR A 235 -3.54 14.28 -17.13
N THR A 236 -2.73 14.04 -18.16
CA THR A 236 -2.97 13.07 -19.27
C THR A 236 -2.48 11.66 -18.95
N ASP A 237 -1.30 11.56 -18.33
CA ASP A 237 -0.51 10.32 -18.34
C ASP A 237 -1.01 9.27 -17.32
N ASP A 238 -1.75 9.74 -16.31
CA ASP A 238 -2.33 8.92 -15.22
C ASP A 238 -3.87 8.79 -15.34
N ILE A 239 -4.44 9.05 -16.53
CA ILE A 239 -5.91 8.96 -16.70
C ILE A 239 -6.39 7.52 -16.64
N ILE A 240 -5.66 6.56 -17.25
CA ILE A 240 -6.08 5.15 -17.27
C ILE A 240 -6.11 4.56 -15.85
N GLY A 241 -5.16 4.94 -14.98
CA GLY A 241 -5.15 4.55 -13.56
C GLY A 241 -6.30 5.13 -12.72
N ARG A 242 -7.16 5.96 -13.32
CA ARG A 242 -8.30 6.64 -12.68
C ARG A 242 -9.65 6.30 -13.32
N SER A 243 -9.71 5.30 -14.22
CA SER A 243 -10.99 4.78 -14.71
C SER A 243 -11.76 4.15 -13.54
N ILE A 244 -13.04 4.46 -13.41
CA ILE A 244 -13.91 3.85 -12.37
C ILE A 244 -14.12 2.37 -12.69
N ILE A 245 -14.27 2.07 -13.97
CA ILE A 245 -14.34 0.72 -14.55
C ILE A 245 -13.92 0.80 -16.02
N HIS A 246 -13.38 -0.28 -16.59
CA HIS A 246 -13.09 -0.40 -18.02
C HIS A 246 -13.48 -1.78 -18.55
N HIS A 247 -13.78 -1.86 -19.84
CA HIS A 247 -14.20 -3.08 -20.53
C HIS A 247 -13.46 -3.26 -21.85
N THR A 248 -13.00 -4.48 -22.10
CA THR A 248 -12.41 -4.91 -23.37
C THR A 248 -13.48 -5.50 -24.28
N TYR A 249 -13.50 -5.01 -25.52
CA TYR A 249 -14.35 -5.46 -26.61
C TYR A 249 -13.49 -5.89 -27.80
N MET A 250 -13.99 -6.85 -28.57
CA MET A 250 -13.52 -7.09 -29.93
C MET A 250 -14.36 -6.28 -30.92
N LEU A 251 -13.76 -5.88 -32.03
CA LEU A 251 -14.48 -5.51 -33.22
C LEU A 251 -14.44 -6.71 -34.19
N ARG A 252 -15.60 -7.14 -34.71
CA ARG A 252 -15.72 -8.23 -35.69
C ARG A 252 -16.73 -7.81 -36.76
N ASP A 253 -16.33 -7.85 -38.03
CA ASP A 253 -17.17 -7.40 -39.15
C ASP A 253 -17.72 -5.97 -38.93
N GLY A 254 -16.90 -5.11 -38.31
CA GLY A 254 -17.27 -3.75 -37.90
C GLY A 254 -18.19 -3.66 -36.68
N GLN A 255 -18.59 -4.77 -36.04
CA GLN A 255 -19.48 -4.80 -34.88
C GLN A 255 -18.72 -4.95 -33.55
N LEU A 256 -19.12 -4.20 -32.53
CA LEU A 256 -18.50 -4.24 -31.20
C LEU A 256 -19.10 -5.36 -30.32
N ALA A 257 -18.26 -6.29 -29.86
CA ALA A 257 -18.67 -7.45 -29.05
C ALA A 257 -17.83 -7.58 -27.77
N LEU A 258 -18.47 -7.73 -26.61
CA LEU A 258 -17.79 -7.79 -25.30
C LEU A 258 -16.92 -9.06 -25.17
N ARG A 259 -15.65 -8.90 -24.79
CA ARG A 259 -14.71 -10.03 -24.64
C ARG A 259 -14.63 -10.50 -23.19
N ALA A 260 -15.65 -11.26 -22.77
CA ALA A 260 -15.79 -11.80 -21.40
C ALA A 260 -14.48 -12.33 -20.79
N GLN A 261 -13.77 -13.23 -21.51
CA GLN A 261 -12.53 -13.87 -21.04
C GLN A 261 -11.39 -12.91 -20.64
N ASP A 262 -11.33 -11.72 -21.23
CA ASP A 262 -10.31 -10.72 -20.88
C ASP A 262 -10.77 -9.91 -19.66
N ASN A 263 -12.06 -9.56 -19.61
CA ASN A 263 -12.68 -8.87 -18.47
C ASN A 263 -12.74 -9.75 -17.21
N ASP A 264 -12.77 -11.08 -17.36
CA ASP A 264 -12.62 -12.06 -16.27
C ASP A 264 -11.18 -12.14 -15.72
N ARG A 265 -10.19 -11.73 -16.52
CA ARG A 265 -8.75 -11.87 -16.22
C ARG A 265 -8.09 -10.59 -15.72
N VAL A 266 -8.70 -9.42 -15.92
CA VAL A 266 -8.30 -8.20 -15.22
C VAL A 266 -8.41 -8.49 -13.72
N PRO A 267 -7.30 -8.45 -12.94
CA PRO A 267 -7.39 -8.61 -11.51
C PRO A 267 -8.23 -7.46 -10.98
N MET A 268 -9.40 -7.75 -10.41
CA MET A 268 -10.30 -6.74 -9.84
C MET A 268 -9.67 -6.14 -8.58
N LEU A 269 -8.75 -5.21 -8.82
CA LEU A 269 -8.46 -4.03 -8.02
C LEU A 269 -9.64 -3.05 -8.27
N TRP A 270 -10.74 -3.04 -7.51
CA TRP A 270 -11.02 -3.80 -6.29
C TRP A 270 -12.49 -4.27 -6.28
N PHE A 271 -12.71 -5.53 -5.89
CA PHE A 271 -14.01 -6.16 -5.57
C PHE A 271 -15.01 -6.47 -6.72
N ASP A 272 -15.97 -7.33 -6.38
CA ASP A 272 -17.26 -7.53 -7.08
C ASP A 272 -17.98 -6.17 -7.26
N PRO A 273 -18.66 -5.89 -8.38
CA PRO A 273 -19.50 -4.69 -8.51
C PRO A 273 -20.54 -4.48 -7.39
N GLY A 274 -21.04 -5.53 -6.75
CA GLY A 274 -21.89 -5.42 -5.54
C GLY A 274 -21.14 -4.93 -4.29
N GLN A 275 -19.82 -4.77 -4.37
CA GLN A 275 -18.90 -4.34 -3.31
C GLN A 275 -17.98 -3.18 -3.74
N ASN A 276 -17.80 -2.92 -5.04
CA ASN A 276 -17.04 -1.77 -5.54
C ASN A 276 -17.84 -0.48 -5.34
N THR A 277 -17.57 0.16 -4.21
CA THR A 277 -18.21 1.39 -3.76
C THR A 277 -18.04 2.57 -4.72
N ASP A 278 -17.06 2.58 -5.62
CA ASP A 278 -16.81 3.71 -6.54
C ASP A 278 -17.79 3.75 -7.73
N LEU A 279 -18.62 2.70 -7.89
CA LEU A 279 -19.54 2.57 -9.01
C LEU A 279 -20.72 3.53 -8.98
N THR A 280 -21.01 4.24 -7.87
CA THR A 280 -22.00 5.34 -7.85
C THR A 280 -21.32 6.69 -7.57
N TRP A 281 -21.87 7.78 -8.12
CA TRP A 281 -21.23 9.10 -8.01
C TRP A 281 -21.18 9.59 -6.56
N ALA A 282 -22.27 9.41 -5.79
CA ALA A 282 -22.34 9.79 -4.38
C ALA A 282 -21.23 9.12 -3.55
N THR A 283 -21.06 7.81 -3.73
CA THR A 283 -20.08 7.04 -2.95
C THR A 283 -18.65 7.29 -3.43
N TYR A 284 -18.43 7.47 -4.74
CA TYR A 284 -17.16 7.96 -5.28
C TYR A 284 -16.79 9.34 -4.71
N THR A 285 -17.73 10.29 -4.63
CA THR A 285 -17.49 11.60 -4.01
C THR A 285 -17.20 11.49 -2.52
N ALA A 286 -17.95 10.66 -1.77
CA ALA A 286 -17.70 10.44 -0.34
C ALA A 286 -16.29 9.87 -0.07
N LYS A 287 -15.83 8.94 -0.92
CA LYS A 287 -14.46 8.40 -0.85
C LYS A 287 -13.41 9.43 -1.28
N LYS A 288 -13.68 10.26 -2.28
CA LYS A 288 -12.77 11.34 -2.67
C LYS A 288 -12.65 12.40 -1.58
N GLU A 289 -13.76 12.74 -0.92
CA GLU A 289 -13.76 13.55 0.30
C GLU A 289 -12.94 12.90 1.41
N ASP A 290 -13.11 11.61 1.70
CA ASP A 290 -12.33 10.94 2.74
C ASP A 290 -10.83 10.90 2.41
N ILE A 291 -10.46 10.66 1.14
CA ILE A 291 -9.07 10.78 0.66
C ILE A 291 -8.54 12.22 0.84
N SER A 292 -9.34 13.25 0.57
CA SER A 292 -8.99 14.65 0.82
C SER A 292 -8.90 14.98 2.31
N ARG A 293 -9.70 14.33 3.17
CA ARG A 293 -9.66 14.45 4.63
C ARG A 293 -8.43 13.77 5.23
N VAL A 294 -8.04 12.61 4.73
CA VAL A 294 -6.79 11.90 5.08
C VAL A 294 -5.55 12.64 4.58
N LYS A 295 -5.64 13.33 3.42
CA LYS A 295 -4.63 14.33 3.00
C LYS A 295 -4.62 15.59 3.86
N GLY A 296 -5.66 15.77 4.69
CA GLY A 296 -5.80 16.86 5.65
C GLY A 296 -6.24 18.19 5.04
N GLU A 297 -6.90 18.20 3.88
CA GLU A 297 -7.28 19.43 3.15
C GLU A 297 -8.22 20.32 3.95
N TYR A 298 -9.07 19.75 4.83
CA TYR A 298 -9.93 20.52 5.75
C TYR A 298 -9.14 21.40 6.73
N ARG A 299 -7.86 21.08 7.01
CA ARG A 299 -7.00 21.89 7.88
C ARG A 299 -6.48 23.15 7.21
N LYS A 300 -6.75 23.38 5.92
CA LYS A 300 -6.52 24.68 5.27
C LYS A 300 -7.11 25.84 6.09
N ASP A 301 -8.25 25.59 6.73
CA ASP A 301 -8.94 26.58 7.58
C ASP A 301 -8.30 26.74 8.97
N GLN A 302 -7.47 25.80 9.43
CA GLN A 302 -6.66 25.96 10.65
C GLN A 302 -5.43 26.87 10.43
N TYR A 303 -5.01 27.10 9.19
CA TYR A 303 -3.94 28.07 8.88
C TYR A 303 -4.46 29.53 8.93
N ASP A 304 -5.74 29.74 8.63
CA ASP A 304 -6.41 31.05 8.65
C ASP A 304 -6.78 31.47 10.07
N ALA A 305 -6.23 32.61 10.53
CA ALA A 305 -6.52 33.17 11.84
C ALA A 305 -8.00 33.53 12.05
N ALA A 306 -8.72 33.92 10.99
CA ALA A 306 -10.12 34.35 11.07
C ALA A 306 -11.10 33.18 11.22
N LYS A 307 -10.65 31.94 10.98
CA LYS A 307 -11.46 30.71 11.07
C LYS A 307 -11.21 29.90 12.33
N ARG A 308 -10.23 30.30 13.15
CA ARG A 308 -9.93 29.67 14.44
C ARG A 308 -10.90 30.12 15.52
N GLN A 309 -11.38 29.17 16.31
CA GLN A 309 -12.23 29.44 17.47
C GLN A 309 -11.37 29.77 18.71
N PRO A 310 -11.82 30.69 19.58
CA PRO A 310 -11.15 30.93 20.86
C PRO A 310 -11.32 29.72 21.79
N GLY A 311 -10.25 29.32 22.47
CA GLY A 311 -10.27 28.20 23.42
C GLY A 311 -10.05 26.80 22.83
N VAL A 312 -9.94 26.68 21.51
CA VAL A 312 -9.52 25.45 20.82
C VAL A 312 -8.00 25.47 20.61
N VAL A 313 -7.34 24.30 20.71
CA VAL A 313 -5.93 24.13 20.34
C VAL A 313 -5.82 23.77 18.86
N TYR A 314 -5.02 24.53 18.11
CA TYR A 314 -4.75 24.27 16.69
C TYR A 314 -3.32 23.77 16.49
N LYS A 315 -3.15 22.65 15.77
CA LYS A 315 -1.87 21.99 15.51
C LYS A 315 -1.66 21.74 14.02
N LEU A 316 -0.58 22.29 13.46
CA LEU A 316 -0.32 22.34 12.03
C LEU A 316 0.52 21.15 11.54
N ASP A 317 0.76 21.05 10.23
CA ASP A 317 1.40 19.88 9.62
C ASP A 317 2.79 19.57 10.16
N ASP A 318 3.62 20.58 10.39
CA ASP A 318 4.97 20.40 10.92
C ASP A 318 4.95 19.76 12.33
N TYR A 319 3.94 20.10 13.14
CA TYR A 319 3.70 19.48 14.45
C TYR A 319 3.33 18.00 14.30
N TRP A 320 2.44 17.67 13.36
CA TRP A 320 1.96 16.30 13.15
C TRP A 320 2.97 15.40 12.44
N SER A 321 3.83 15.96 11.58
CA SER A 321 4.84 15.23 10.80
C SER A 321 5.75 14.35 11.66
N ARG A 322 5.93 14.70 12.95
CA ARG A 322 6.72 13.92 13.89
C ARG A 322 6.08 12.60 14.31
N TYR A 323 4.78 12.40 14.08
CA TYR A 323 4.05 11.16 14.39
C TYR A 323 3.66 10.43 13.09
N LYS A 324 4.33 9.33 12.77
CA LYS A 324 4.21 8.67 11.46
C LYS A 324 2.91 7.89 11.26
N ASN A 325 2.30 7.40 12.34
CA ASN A 325 1.14 6.49 12.29
C ASN A 325 -0.01 6.94 13.22
N PHE A 326 -0.13 8.25 13.46
CA PHE A 326 -1.09 8.83 14.41
C PHE A 326 -2.28 9.54 13.74
N GLU A 327 -2.58 9.18 12.49
CA GLU A 327 -3.62 9.82 11.67
C GLU A 327 -5.00 9.81 12.35
N ILE A 328 -5.37 8.72 13.03
CA ILE A 328 -6.62 8.64 13.80
C ILE A 328 -6.61 9.61 14.98
N GLY A 329 -5.55 9.60 15.79
CA GLY A 329 -5.41 10.53 16.93
C GLY A 329 -5.35 12.00 16.49
N ARG A 330 -4.79 12.27 15.31
CA ARG A 330 -4.83 13.57 14.66
C ARG A 330 -6.25 13.96 14.24
N ARG A 331 -6.99 13.13 13.50
CA ARG A 331 -8.36 13.42 13.07
C ARG A 331 -9.29 13.67 14.28
N ILE A 332 -9.15 12.86 15.34
CA ILE A 332 -9.82 13.07 16.63
C ILE A 332 -9.42 14.41 17.26
N PHE A 333 -8.12 14.72 17.35
CA PHE A 333 -7.67 16.02 17.87
C PHE A 333 -8.27 17.20 17.10
N ASP A 334 -8.32 17.12 15.77
CA ASP A 334 -8.83 18.14 14.87
C ASP A 334 -10.37 18.27 14.87
N GLY A 335 -11.09 17.34 15.52
CA GLY A 335 -12.56 17.30 15.59
C GLY A 335 -13.25 16.61 14.39
N ASP A 336 -12.49 16.02 13.47
CA ASP A 336 -13.05 15.25 12.36
C ASP A 336 -13.30 13.81 12.80
N PHE A 337 -14.56 13.45 13.11
CA PHE A 337 -14.93 12.10 13.56
C PHE A 337 -15.50 11.20 12.45
N ARG A 338 -15.58 11.69 11.21
CA ARG A 338 -16.30 11.03 10.09
C ARG A 338 -15.58 9.78 9.58
N ASN A 339 -16.36 8.73 9.33
CA ASN A 339 -15.97 7.51 8.60
C ASN A 339 -14.92 6.59 9.26
N PHE A 340 -14.50 6.83 10.51
CA PHE A 340 -13.53 5.93 11.17
C PHE A 340 -13.82 5.54 12.63
N THR A 341 -14.80 6.14 13.32
CA THR A 341 -15.14 5.77 14.71
C THR A 341 -15.52 4.30 14.89
N ASP A 342 -16.14 3.67 13.89
CA ASP A 342 -16.44 2.24 13.93
C ASP A 342 -15.23 1.33 13.64
N THR A 343 -14.10 1.87 13.14
CA THR A 343 -12.96 1.07 12.67
C THR A 343 -12.11 0.48 13.80
N ILE A 344 -11.41 -0.62 13.50
CA ILE A 344 -10.49 -1.23 14.46
C ILE A 344 -9.34 -0.29 14.87
N ASP A 345 -8.86 0.57 13.98
CA ASP A 345 -7.80 1.54 14.28
C ASP A 345 -8.26 2.64 15.25
N PHE A 346 -9.55 3.02 15.21
CA PHE A 346 -10.14 3.84 16.28
C PHE A 346 -10.22 3.08 17.59
N ARG A 347 -10.77 1.86 17.59
CA ARG A 347 -10.89 1.02 18.81
C ARG A 347 -9.54 0.82 19.49
N VAL A 348 -8.49 0.50 18.72
CA VAL A 348 -7.10 0.34 19.21
C VAL A 348 -6.56 1.64 19.80
N THR A 349 -6.65 2.75 19.06
CA THR A 349 -6.12 4.04 19.56
C THR A 349 -6.89 4.58 20.76
N PHE A 350 -8.23 4.46 20.77
CA PHE A 350 -9.08 4.81 21.90
C PHE A 350 -8.71 3.99 23.15
N SER A 351 -8.68 2.66 23.07
CA SER A 351 -8.42 1.83 24.25
C SER A 351 -7.03 2.10 24.83
N SER A 352 -6.00 2.18 23.99
CA SER A 352 -4.65 2.49 24.44
C SER A 352 -4.48 3.95 24.91
N PHE A 353 -5.23 4.91 24.37
CA PHE A 353 -5.27 6.27 24.93
C PHE A 353 -5.92 6.29 26.31
N ALA A 354 -7.06 5.61 26.49
CA ALA A 354 -7.77 5.51 27.76
C ALA A 354 -6.89 4.89 28.87
N GLU A 355 -6.22 3.77 28.58
CA GLU A 355 -5.29 3.12 29.52
C GLU A 355 -4.11 4.02 29.91
N LEU A 356 -3.49 4.69 28.93
CA LEU A 356 -2.37 5.60 29.17
C LEU A 356 -2.79 6.89 29.90
N TYR A 357 -3.97 7.44 29.59
CA TYR A 357 -4.56 8.57 30.30
C TYR A 357 -4.80 8.21 31.77
N SER A 358 -5.53 7.12 32.01
CA SER A 358 -5.92 6.67 33.35
C SER A 358 -4.70 6.35 34.22
N THR A 359 -3.66 5.78 33.61
CA THR A 359 -2.41 5.43 34.32
C THR A 359 -1.52 6.64 34.59
N ARG A 360 -1.33 7.55 33.61
CA ARG A 360 -0.38 8.67 33.72
C ARG A 360 -0.98 9.93 34.34
N CYS A 361 -2.24 10.20 34.06
CA CYS A 361 -2.97 11.40 34.47
C CYS A 361 -3.95 11.12 35.62
N LYS A 362 -3.69 10.06 36.39
CA LYS A 362 -4.48 9.60 37.54
C LYS A 362 -4.87 10.70 38.54
N ASP A 363 -4.04 11.73 38.69
CA ASP A 363 -4.24 12.82 39.66
C ASP A 363 -5.26 13.86 39.13
N LEU A 364 -5.73 13.69 37.89
CA LEU A 364 -6.82 14.43 37.23
C LEU A 364 -8.04 13.53 36.92
N VAL A 365 -8.06 12.28 37.39
CA VAL A 365 -9.18 11.34 37.20
C VAL A 365 -10.06 11.38 38.45
N GLU A 366 -11.32 11.80 38.30
CA GLU A 366 -12.26 11.92 39.41
C GLU A 366 -12.77 10.55 39.91
N ASP A 367 -12.92 9.58 39.00
CA ASP A 367 -13.45 8.24 39.29
C ASP A 367 -12.85 7.18 38.35
N PHE A 368 -12.67 5.97 38.87
CA PHE A 368 -12.03 4.84 38.19
C PHE A 368 -12.92 3.61 38.14
N THR A 369 -13.25 3.16 36.93
CA THR A 369 -13.80 1.81 36.73
C THR A 369 -12.67 0.78 36.82
N HIS A 370 -12.79 -0.14 37.78
CA HIS A 370 -11.91 -1.30 37.89
C HIS A 370 -12.40 -2.45 36.99
N TYR A 371 -11.49 -3.03 36.22
CA TYR A 371 -11.72 -4.21 35.38
C TYR A 371 -10.70 -5.29 35.67
N GLN A 372 -11.15 -6.55 35.68
CA GLN A 372 -10.27 -7.72 35.81
C GLN A 372 -10.28 -8.52 34.51
N MET A 373 -9.13 -8.59 33.85
CA MET A 373 -8.96 -9.29 32.58
C MET A 373 -8.35 -10.68 32.84
N PRO A 374 -9.07 -11.79 32.59
CA PRO A 374 -8.53 -13.13 32.81
C PRO A 374 -7.47 -13.48 31.77
N VAL A 375 -6.27 -13.81 32.23
CA VAL A 375 -5.14 -14.30 31.41
C VAL A 375 -4.93 -15.78 31.71
N ARG A 376 -4.85 -16.60 30.66
CA ARG A 376 -4.61 -18.05 30.79
C ARG A 376 -3.14 -18.37 30.57
N ASP A 377 -2.39 -18.45 31.66
CA ASP A 377 -0.99 -18.85 31.63
C ASP A 377 -0.85 -20.37 31.62
N ILE A 378 0.19 -20.87 30.94
CA ILE A 378 0.51 -22.30 30.91
C ILE A 378 1.27 -22.65 32.19
N LYS A 379 0.54 -23.14 33.20
CA LYS A 379 1.07 -23.58 34.49
C LYS A 379 2.01 -24.78 34.35
N SER A 380 1.64 -25.76 33.52
CA SER A 380 2.49 -26.91 33.22
C SER A 380 2.22 -27.45 31.81
N THR A 381 3.20 -28.16 31.24
CA THR A 381 3.03 -28.92 29.99
C THR A 381 3.62 -30.31 30.17
N THR A 382 2.77 -31.33 30.07
CA THR A 382 3.15 -32.74 30.19
C THR A 382 3.31 -33.31 28.79
N TYR A 383 4.51 -33.77 28.46
CA TYR A 383 4.81 -34.41 27.17
C TYR A 383 4.74 -35.93 27.31
N TYR A 384 4.00 -36.59 26.42
CA TYR A 384 3.83 -38.04 26.41
C TYR A 384 4.74 -38.72 25.39
N THR A 385 4.98 -40.03 25.56
CA THR A 385 5.96 -40.77 24.75
C THR A 385 5.53 -41.03 23.31
N ASP A 386 4.30 -40.69 22.94
CA ASP A 386 3.76 -40.73 21.58
C ASP A 386 3.88 -39.39 20.84
N GLY A 387 4.41 -38.35 21.52
CA GLY A 387 4.53 -36.99 20.99
C GLY A 387 3.30 -36.11 21.23
N THR A 388 2.25 -36.62 21.87
CA THR A 388 1.15 -35.77 22.37
C THR A 388 1.59 -34.97 23.60
N PHE A 389 0.87 -33.90 23.92
CA PHE A 389 1.11 -33.11 25.11
C PHE A 389 -0.20 -32.58 25.71
N ASP A 390 -0.28 -32.58 27.03
CA ASP A 390 -1.31 -31.85 27.78
C ASP A 390 -0.76 -30.52 28.29
N ARG A 391 -1.63 -29.53 28.41
CA ARG A 391 -1.33 -28.24 29.05
C ARG A 391 -2.29 -27.97 30.18
N GLU A 392 -1.74 -27.83 31.38
CA GLU A 392 -2.47 -27.28 32.51
C GLU A 392 -2.43 -25.75 32.40
N TYR A 393 -3.59 -25.11 32.49
CA TYR A 393 -3.70 -23.65 32.49
C TYR A 393 -4.12 -23.16 33.87
N GLU A 394 -3.48 -22.11 34.35
CA GLU A 394 -3.99 -21.29 35.44
C GLU A 394 -4.65 -20.02 34.87
N THR A 395 -5.61 -19.46 35.59
CA THR A 395 -6.24 -18.19 35.19
C THR A 395 -5.84 -17.12 36.19
N ASN A 396 -4.82 -16.36 35.81
CA ASN A 396 -4.42 -15.14 36.49
C ASN A 396 -5.31 -13.97 36.01
N TYR A 397 -5.26 -12.84 36.69
CA TYR A 397 -6.00 -11.64 36.31
C TYR A 397 -5.05 -10.45 36.20
N ILE A 398 -5.25 -9.64 35.16
CA ILE A 398 -4.64 -8.31 35.06
C ILE A 398 -5.71 -7.30 35.44
N ASP A 399 -5.43 -6.50 36.47
CA ASP A 399 -6.27 -5.41 36.92
C ASP A 399 -6.01 -4.14 36.10
N PHE A 400 -7.07 -3.55 35.54
CA PHE A 400 -7.06 -2.27 34.86
C PHE A 400 -7.90 -1.27 35.64
N TYR A 401 -7.39 -0.05 35.81
CA TYR A 401 -8.11 1.07 36.39
C TYR A 401 -8.27 2.13 35.29
N ILE A 402 -9.49 2.32 34.82
CA ILE A 402 -9.82 3.19 33.68
C ILE A 402 -10.67 4.36 34.18
N ASP A 403 -10.30 5.59 33.83
CA ASP A 403 -11.11 6.80 34.01
C ASP A 403 -12.53 6.54 33.50
N SER A 404 -13.54 6.65 34.37
CA SER A 404 -14.89 6.18 34.08
C SER A 404 -15.60 6.93 32.95
N ARG A 405 -14.99 8.01 32.42
CA ARG A 405 -15.45 8.71 31.22
C ARG A 405 -15.10 8.00 29.91
N PHE A 406 -14.18 7.03 29.92
CA PHE A 406 -13.91 6.12 28.78
C PHE A 406 -14.74 4.82 28.86
N THR A 407 -15.57 4.69 29.88
CA THR A 407 -16.53 3.60 30.10
C THR A 407 -17.91 4.06 29.59
N PRO A 408 -18.68 3.24 28.84
CA PRO A 408 -18.48 1.81 28.59
C PRO A 408 -17.63 1.44 27.37
N GLU A 409 -17.26 2.39 26.50
CA GLU A 409 -16.69 2.08 25.18
C GLU A 409 -15.38 1.28 25.25
N TRP A 410 -14.50 1.58 26.23
CA TRP A 410 -13.25 0.82 26.43
C TRP A 410 -13.51 -0.70 26.58
N LYS A 411 -14.52 -1.05 27.38
CA LYS A 411 -14.91 -2.45 27.64
C LYS A 411 -15.52 -3.11 26.40
N ILE A 412 -16.25 -2.35 25.58
CA ILE A 412 -16.89 -2.83 24.36
C ILE A 412 -15.82 -3.10 23.28
N TYR A 413 -14.82 -2.23 23.17
CA TYR A 413 -13.75 -2.32 22.16
C TYR A 413 -12.66 -3.33 22.50
N LEU A 414 -12.39 -3.59 23.79
CA LEU A 414 -11.28 -4.42 24.24
C LEU A 414 -11.19 -5.81 23.57
N PRO A 415 -12.27 -6.59 23.36
CA PRO A 415 -12.20 -7.89 22.71
C PRO A 415 -11.73 -7.81 21.25
N ASP A 416 -12.23 -6.82 20.49
CA ASP A 416 -11.82 -6.60 19.09
C ASP A 416 -10.35 -6.19 19.02
N VAL A 417 -9.93 -5.29 19.92
CA VAL A 417 -8.54 -4.82 20.05
C VAL A 417 -7.61 -5.97 20.37
N GLN A 418 -7.98 -6.86 21.31
CA GLN A 418 -7.21 -8.06 21.62
C GLN A 418 -7.11 -9.01 20.41
N GLN A 419 -8.23 -9.31 19.75
CA GLN A 419 -8.24 -10.19 18.58
C GLN A 419 -7.38 -9.61 17.43
N TYR A 420 -7.43 -8.31 17.22
CA TYR A 420 -6.61 -7.60 16.23
C TYR A 420 -5.12 -7.61 16.58
N LEU A 421 -4.75 -7.31 17.83
CA LEU A 421 -3.35 -7.35 18.27
C LEU A 421 -2.78 -8.77 18.23
N MET A 422 -3.58 -9.80 18.57
CA MET A 422 -3.22 -11.21 18.37
C MET A 422 -3.04 -11.54 16.88
N TYR A 423 -3.95 -11.09 16.02
CA TYR A 423 -3.84 -11.29 14.57
C TYR A 423 -2.60 -10.61 13.98
N GLN A 424 -2.33 -9.35 14.33
CA GLN A 424 -1.14 -8.63 13.85
C GLN A 424 0.15 -9.26 14.40
N SER A 425 0.16 -9.73 15.66
CA SER A 425 1.29 -10.49 16.24
C SER A 425 1.53 -11.81 15.49
N ALA A 426 0.46 -12.57 15.19
CA ALA A 426 0.55 -13.82 14.43
C ALA A 426 0.93 -13.60 12.96
N LYS A 427 0.44 -12.52 12.34
CA LYS A 427 0.84 -12.10 10.99
C LYS A 427 2.31 -11.74 10.94
N ALA A 428 2.79 -10.87 11.83
CA ALA A 428 4.19 -10.51 11.93
C ALA A 428 5.07 -11.75 12.20
N TYR A 429 4.65 -12.65 13.10
CA TYR A 429 5.31 -13.92 13.35
C TYR A 429 5.49 -14.77 12.08
N ASN A 430 4.45 -14.88 11.26
CA ASN A 430 4.48 -15.61 10.00
C ASN A 430 5.35 -14.90 8.93
N GLU A 431 5.18 -13.58 8.76
CA GLU A 431 5.97 -12.75 7.82
C GLU A 431 7.48 -12.75 8.14
N MET A 432 7.85 -13.00 9.40
CA MET A 432 9.23 -13.13 9.82
C MET A 432 9.86 -14.50 9.54
N GLY A 433 9.07 -15.52 9.19
CA GLY A 433 9.54 -16.89 9.01
C GLY A 433 9.55 -17.75 10.28
N GLY A 434 8.70 -17.41 11.26
CA GLY A 434 8.52 -18.18 12.50
C GLY A 434 9.70 -18.16 13.47
N LEU A 435 9.59 -18.94 14.56
CA LEU A 435 10.56 -19.01 15.67
C LEU A 435 12.00 -19.25 15.21
N GLU A 436 12.21 -20.07 14.17
CA GLU A 436 13.54 -20.45 13.68
C GLU A 436 14.35 -19.26 13.12
N SER A 437 13.67 -18.19 12.70
CA SER A 437 14.29 -16.93 12.25
C SER A 437 14.66 -15.97 13.39
N LEU A 438 14.13 -16.18 14.60
CA LEU A 438 14.12 -15.20 15.68
C LEU A 438 15.29 -15.39 16.65
N THR A 439 16.42 -14.78 16.31
CA THR A 439 17.56 -14.63 17.25
C THR A 439 17.13 -13.87 18.51
N LYS A 440 17.71 -14.23 19.67
CA LYS A 440 17.35 -13.62 20.97
C LYS A 440 17.49 -12.09 21.03
N SER A 441 18.43 -11.50 20.28
CA SER A 441 18.56 -10.03 20.16
C SER A 441 17.37 -9.41 19.45
N ASN A 442 16.90 -10.05 18.37
CA ASN A 442 15.91 -9.49 17.48
C ASN A 442 14.49 -9.85 17.95
N PHE A 443 14.31 -10.89 18.76
CA PHE A 443 13.03 -11.31 19.31
C PHE A 443 12.32 -10.17 20.06
N GLY A 444 13.01 -9.46 20.96
CA GLY A 444 12.42 -8.34 21.71
C GLY A 444 12.00 -7.17 20.82
N GLU A 445 12.88 -6.75 19.91
CA GLU A 445 12.63 -5.66 18.96
C GLU A 445 11.50 -5.99 17.97
N LYS A 446 11.43 -7.25 17.51
CA LYS A 446 10.44 -7.74 16.55
C LYS A 446 9.08 -8.06 17.19
N MET A 447 9.07 -8.60 18.41
CA MET A 447 7.85 -8.73 19.21
C MET A 447 7.28 -7.35 19.54
N ALA A 448 8.14 -6.36 19.88
CA ALA A 448 7.69 -4.98 19.99
C ALA A 448 7.08 -4.50 18.66
N ALA A 449 7.74 -4.69 17.52
CA ALA A 449 7.19 -4.27 16.21
C ALA A 449 5.87 -4.96 15.80
N GLY A 450 5.53 -6.13 16.38
CA GLY A 450 4.25 -6.83 16.14
C GLY A 450 3.16 -6.54 17.19
N ILE A 451 3.54 -6.36 18.46
CA ILE A 451 2.63 -6.12 19.59
C ILE A 451 2.35 -4.64 19.77
N SER A 452 3.39 -3.79 19.72
CA SER A 452 3.20 -2.35 19.60
C SER A 452 2.78 -2.03 18.18
N SER A 453 1.48 -2.16 17.91
CA SER A 453 0.87 -1.62 16.70
C SER A 453 1.31 -0.16 16.57
N TYR A 454 1.73 0.27 15.38
CA TYR A 454 2.47 1.54 15.22
C TYR A 454 1.76 2.75 15.83
N GLN A 455 0.42 2.72 15.87
CA GLN A 455 -0.46 3.65 16.55
C GLN A 455 -0.16 3.80 18.05
N GLN A 456 -0.04 2.69 18.81
CA GLN A 456 0.20 2.71 20.27
C GLN A 456 1.50 3.42 20.63
N MET A 457 2.57 3.21 19.84
CA MET A 457 3.84 3.91 20.07
C MET A 457 3.73 5.42 19.88
N GLU A 458 2.91 5.88 18.94
CA GLU A 458 2.66 7.31 18.76
C GLU A 458 1.75 7.87 19.87
N VAL A 459 0.80 7.10 20.42
CA VAL A 459 0.06 7.47 21.66
C VAL A 459 1.04 7.65 22.83
N ILE A 460 1.90 6.66 23.10
CA ILE A 460 2.92 6.71 24.18
C ILE A 460 3.83 7.93 24.04
N LYS A 461 4.20 8.27 22.81
CA LYS A 461 5.01 9.44 22.46
C LYS A 461 4.26 10.76 22.62
N PHE A 462 2.96 10.79 22.32
CA PHE A 462 2.09 11.95 22.59
C PHE A 462 2.06 12.26 24.10
N PHE A 463 1.78 11.25 24.93
CA PHE A 463 1.93 11.35 26.40
C PHE A 463 3.37 11.57 26.89
N GLY A 464 4.37 11.48 26.02
CA GLY A 464 5.77 11.84 26.31
C GLY A 464 6.12 13.29 25.98
N GLN A 465 5.19 14.05 25.39
CA GLN A 465 5.40 15.43 24.93
C GLN A 465 4.40 16.44 25.54
N HIS A 466 3.39 15.97 26.26
CA HIS A 466 2.31 16.77 26.82
C HIS A 466 2.09 16.45 28.30
N ALA A 467 1.96 17.51 29.12
CA ALA A 467 1.56 17.38 30.52
C ALA A 467 0.08 17.01 30.63
N CYS A 468 -0.33 16.42 31.75
CA CYS A 468 -1.70 15.95 31.94
C CYS A 468 -2.71 17.10 31.97
N GLU A 469 -2.29 18.26 32.49
CA GLU A 469 -3.03 19.51 32.59
C GLU A 469 -3.00 20.34 31.29
N SER A 470 -2.34 19.85 30.23
CA SER A 470 -2.19 20.61 28.98
C SER A 470 -3.48 20.63 28.17
N ALA A 471 -3.79 21.79 27.58
CA ALA A 471 -4.95 21.95 26.70
C ALA A 471 -4.90 20.98 25.51
N THR A 472 -3.69 20.67 25.02
CA THR A 472 -3.45 19.72 23.94
C THR A 472 -3.88 18.30 24.32
N LEU A 473 -3.58 17.85 25.55
CA LEU A 473 -4.04 16.53 26.00
C LEU A 473 -5.53 16.54 26.35
N GLN A 474 -6.02 17.60 26.99
CA GLN A 474 -7.44 17.76 27.32
C GLN A 474 -8.34 17.75 26.07
N GLN A 475 -7.92 18.42 25.00
CA GLN A 475 -8.64 18.38 23.71
C GLN A 475 -8.71 16.96 23.15
N LEU A 476 -7.62 16.20 23.25
CA LEU A 476 -7.57 14.84 22.72
C LEU A 476 -8.39 13.85 23.56
N SER A 477 -8.35 13.95 24.90
CA SER A 477 -9.15 13.09 25.78
C SER A 477 -10.64 13.35 25.61
N GLU A 478 -11.06 14.62 25.64
CA GLU A 478 -12.46 15.00 25.41
C GLU A 478 -12.94 14.56 24.03
N ASN A 479 -12.16 14.79 22.97
CA ASN A 479 -12.56 14.37 21.63
C ASN A 479 -12.59 12.83 21.45
N TYR A 480 -11.72 12.06 22.10
CA TYR A 480 -11.82 10.59 22.09
C TYR A 480 -13.13 10.10 22.74
N ILE A 481 -13.44 10.61 23.93
CA ILE A 481 -14.67 10.28 24.67
C ILE A 481 -15.91 10.64 23.82
N ARG A 482 -15.90 11.85 23.22
CA ARG A 482 -16.98 12.37 22.38
C ARG A 482 -17.19 11.55 21.12
N ALA A 483 -16.12 11.23 20.39
CA ALA A 483 -16.20 10.45 19.16
C ALA A 483 -16.75 9.04 19.40
N ALA A 484 -16.29 8.37 20.46
CA ALA A 484 -16.79 7.05 20.83
C ALA A 484 -18.28 7.07 21.25
N ASN A 485 -18.72 8.18 21.87
CA ASN A 485 -20.12 8.43 22.26
C ASN A 485 -20.98 9.11 21.17
N ASN A 486 -20.50 9.21 19.92
CA ASN A 486 -21.19 9.88 18.80
C ASN A 486 -21.63 11.34 19.10
N ARG A 487 -20.87 12.05 19.94
CA ARG A 487 -21.09 13.47 20.26
C ARG A 487 -20.29 14.39 19.32
N PRO A 488 -20.69 15.67 19.18
CA PRO A 488 -19.87 16.67 18.50
C PRO A 488 -18.50 16.84 19.17
N SER A 489 -17.50 17.27 18.41
CA SER A 489 -16.16 17.58 18.93
C SER A 489 -16.19 18.81 19.87
N VAL A 490 -15.13 19.06 20.63
CA VAL A 490 -15.02 20.30 21.43
C VAL A 490 -15.06 21.55 20.53
N GLN A 491 -14.61 21.43 19.28
CA GLN A 491 -14.68 22.48 18.26
C GLN A 491 -16.11 22.71 17.76
N ASP A 492 -16.90 21.65 17.55
CA ASP A 492 -18.28 21.78 17.08
C ASP A 492 -19.24 22.22 18.22
N GLU A 493 -18.95 21.82 19.47
CA GLU A 493 -19.71 22.19 20.67
C GLU A 493 -19.24 23.55 21.26
N GLY A 494 -18.21 24.19 20.68
CA GLY A 494 -17.73 25.53 21.06
C GLY A 494 -17.05 25.61 22.43
N ILE A 495 -16.46 24.51 22.90
CA ILE A 495 -15.89 24.37 24.25
C ILE A 495 -14.51 25.02 24.34
N GLN A 496 -14.32 25.85 25.37
CA GLN A 496 -13.09 26.60 25.57
C GLN A 496 -12.20 25.93 26.61
N LEU A 497 -11.04 25.45 26.18
CA LEU A 497 -10.05 24.79 27.02
C LEU A 497 -9.05 25.81 27.60
N ALA A 498 -8.73 25.64 28.88
CA ALA A 498 -7.86 26.59 29.59
C ALA A 498 -6.43 26.55 29.03
N GLY A 499 -5.89 27.70 28.64
CA GLY A 499 -4.53 27.80 28.09
C GLY A 499 -4.37 27.47 26.61
N ALA A 500 -5.42 27.04 25.90
CA ALA A 500 -5.36 26.56 24.51
C ALA A 500 -4.71 27.54 23.51
N HIS A 501 -4.82 28.85 23.74
CA HIS A 501 -4.18 29.89 22.93
C HIS A 501 -2.64 29.91 23.06
N LYS A 502 -2.07 29.39 24.16
CA LYS A 502 -0.62 29.27 24.37
C LYS A 502 -0.05 28.01 23.73
N GLU A 503 -0.88 26.98 23.64
CA GLU A 503 -0.51 25.68 23.07
C GLU A 503 -0.81 25.57 21.58
N SER A 504 -1.66 26.43 21.03
CA SER A 504 -1.89 26.50 19.58
C SER A 504 -0.62 26.91 18.83
N ASP A 505 -0.29 26.20 17.76
CA ASP A 505 0.71 26.64 16.80
C ASP A 505 0.20 27.93 16.13
N PRO A 506 1.04 28.94 15.83
CA PRO A 506 0.58 30.21 15.26
C PRO A 506 -0.12 30.03 13.90
N PRO A 507 -1.03 30.94 13.49
CA PRO A 507 -1.54 30.96 12.12
C PRO A 507 -0.37 31.23 11.15
N GLY A 508 -0.46 30.70 9.94
CA GLY A 508 0.64 30.69 8.98
C GLY A 508 0.17 30.65 7.53
N PRO A 509 1.08 30.76 6.55
CA PRO A 509 0.72 30.60 5.16
C PRO A 509 0.17 29.19 4.93
N VAL A 510 -0.98 29.09 4.24
CA VAL A 510 -1.50 27.79 3.77
C VAL A 510 -0.39 27.10 2.95
N PRO A 511 0.05 25.88 3.32
CA PRO A 511 1.10 25.20 2.58
C PRO A 511 0.71 25.00 1.13
N VAL A 512 1.66 25.15 0.20
CA VAL A 512 1.44 25.10 -1.25
C VAL A 512 0.76 23.80 -1.71
N LYS A 513 0.89 22.71 -0.95
CA LYS A 513 0.18 21.43 -1.12
C LYS A 513 -1.36 21.53 -1.02
N TYR A 514 -1.87 22.57 -0.35
CA TYR A 514 -3.30 22.87 -0.15
C TYR A 514 -3.78 24.10 -0.95
N ASP A 515 -2.89 24.73 -1.71
CA ASP A 515 -3.20 25.87 -2.59
C ASP A 515 -3.09 25.46 -4.06
N ASN A 516 -4.02 24.61 -4.51
CA ASN A 516 -4.13 24.27 -5.93
C ASN A 516 -4.34 25.51 -6.82
N SER A 517 -4.91 26.60 -6.30
CA SER A 517 -5.09 27.88 -6.98
C SER A 517 -3.75 28.55 -7.34
N GLY A 518 -2.93 28.91 -6.35
CA GLY A 518 -1.61 29.51 -6.58
C GLY A 518 -0.58 28.53 -7.14
N LEU A 519 -0.81 27.22 -6.99
CA LEU A 519 -0.05 26.18 -7.67
C LEU A 519 -0.42 26.08 -9.16
N MET A 520 -1.67 26.29 -9.55
CA MET A 520 -2.11 26.26 -10.96
C MET A 520 -1.49 27.39 -11.79
N GLU A 521 -1.50 28.63 -11.30
CA GLU A 521 -0.88 29.76 -12.00
C GLU A 521 0.63 29.56 -12.18
N ARG A 522 1.31 29.06 -11.13
CA ARG A 522 2.75 28.70 -11.20
C ARG A 522 3.02 27.49 -12.09
N ARG A 523 2.14 26.49 -12.11
CA ARG A 523 2.24 25.33 -13.01
C ARG A 523 2.03 25.71 -14.47
N GLN A 524 1.04 26.56 -14.77
CA GLN A 524 0.83 27.11 -16.11
C GLN A 524 2.05 27.91 -16.56
N THR A 525 2.59 28.77 -15.70
CA THR A 525 3.84 29.52 -15.97
C THR A 525 5.02 28.57 -16.23
N ALA A 526 5.31 27.64 -15.33
CA ALA A 526 6.42 26.69 -15.44
C ALA A 526 6.23 25.59 -16.51
N ALA A 527 5.01 25.42 -17.04
CA ALA A 527 4.72 24.60 -18.22
C ALA A 527 4.92 25.42 -19.50
N LEU A 528 4.54 26.70 -19.52
CA LEU A 528 4.82 27.62 -20.63
C LEU A 528 6.33 27.86 -20.80
N GLU A 529 7.06 27.95 -19.69
CA GLU A 529 8.52 28.03 -19.67
C GLU A 529 9.17 26.73 -20.15
N ARG A 530 8.71 25.56 -19.67
CA ARG A 530 9.20 24.27 -20.20
C ARG A 530 8.89 24.07 -21.67
N ALA A 531 7.69 24.44 -22.14
CA ALA A 531 7.35 24.38 -23.56
C ALA A 531 8.25 25.30 -24.41
N ARG A 532 8.67 26.46 -23.88
CA ARG A 532 9.68 27.33 -24.53
C ARG A 532 11.08 26.72 -24.51
N GLU A 533 11.50 26.12 -23.40
CA GLU A 533 12.78 25.39 -23.33
C GLU A 533 12.80 24.17 -24.26
N GLU A 534 11.72 23.41 -24.34
CA GLU A 534 11.58 22.22 -25.18
C GLU A 534 11.50 22.60 -26.65
N ALA A 535 10.80 23.69 -27.01
CA ALA A 535 10.86 24.25 -28.37
C ALA A 535 12.29 24.72 -28.73
N ALA A 536 12.99 25.40 -27.82
CA ALA A 536 14.38 25.82 -28.03
C ALA A 536 15.35 24.62 -28.13
N LYS A 537 15.16 23.58 -27.31
CA LYS A 537 15.91 22.32 -27.37
C LYS A 537 15.60 21.54 -28.64
N ALA A 538 14.37 21.52 -29.13
CA ALA A 538 14.00 20.85 -30.38
C ALA A 538 14.58 21.55 -31.62
N GLU A 539 14.61 22.88 -31.63
CA GLU A 539 15.28 23.67 -32.67
C GLU A 539 16.81 23.47 -32.63
N GLU A 540 17.41 23.47 -31.44
CA GLU A 540 18.84 23.17 -31.27
C GLU A 540 19.16 21.71 -31.62
N GLU A 541 18.31 20.74 -31.29
CA GLU A 541 18.50 19.35 -31.68
C GLU A 541 18.34 19.17 -33.19
N ARG A 542 17.45 19.92 -33.86
CA ARG A 542 17.41 19.99 -35.33
C ARG A 542 18.73 20.51 -35.88
N ARG A 543 19.24 21.62 -35.34
CA ARG A 543 20.53 22.23 -35.70
C ARG A 543 21.75 21.34 -35.40
N LEU A 544 21.63 20.42 -34.45
CA LEU A 544 22.66 19.41 -34.12
C LEU A 544 22.52 18.13 -34.96
N ARG A 545 21.31 17.73 -35.37
CA ARG A 545 21.07 16.63 -36.33
C ARG A 545 21.51 17.00 -37.75
N GLU A 546 21.56 18.29 -38.07
CA GLU A 546 22.16 18.84 -39.28
C GLU A 546 23.71 18.86 -39.24
N GLN A 547 24.33 18.55 -38.09
CA GLN A 547 25.78 18.36 -37.97
C GLN A 547 26.16 16.88 -38.11
N PRO A 548 27.32 16.55 -38.72
CA PRO A 548 27.75 15.16 -38.89
C PRO A 548 28.05 14.51 -37.53
N ILE A 549 27.33 13.43 -37.23
CA ILE A 549 27.31 12.76 -35.91
C ILE A 549 28.69 12.17 -35.57
N PRO A 550 29.35 12.61 -34.48
CA PRO A 550 30.51 11.91 -33.94
C PRO A 550 30.09 10.59 -33.26
N PRO A 551 30.94 9.54 -33.25
CA PRO A 551 30.57 8.23 -32.72
C PRO A 551 30.19 8.27 -31.23
N LYS A 552 29.21 7.45 -30.85
CA LYS A 552 28.59 7.44 -29.51
C LYS A 552 29.62 7.17 -28.40
N ASN A 553 29.61 8.03 -27.38
CA ASN A 553 30.44 7.88 -26.19
C ASN A 553 29.79 6.91 -25.19
N THR A 554 30.41 5.75 -24.98
CA THR A 554 30.02 4.71 -23.99
C THR A 554 30.47 5.03 -22.55
N GLY A 555 31.26 6.09 -22.37
CA GLY A 555 32.09 6.33 -21.19
C GLY A 555 31.38 6.33 -19.85
N ALA A 556 30.14 6.82 -19.72
CA ALA A 556 29.48 6.90 -18.41
C ALA A 556 29.22 5.53 -17.76
N TYR A 557 28.80 4.53 -18.55
CA TYR A 557 28.60 3.17 -18.06
C TYR A 557 29.93 2.42 -17.89
N GLU A 558 30.88 2.67 -18.79
CA GLU A 558 32.21 2.06 -18.73
C GLU A 558 33.06 2.62 -17.59
N GLU A 559 32.91 3.89 -17.21
CA GLU A 559 33.56 4.52 -16.07
C GLU A 559 32.96 4.05 -14.74
N PHE A 560 31.63 3.87 -14.64
CA PHE A 560 31.04 3.20 -13.50
C PHE A 560 31.56 1.76 -13.35
N ARG A 561 31.64 1.00 -14.45
CA ARG A 561 32.30 -0.32 -14.44
C ARG A 561 33.77 -0.24 -14.06
N ARG A 562 34.52 0.75 -14.57
CA ARG A 562 35.95 0.95 -14.27
C ARG A 562 36.15 1.18 -12.78
N ILE A 563 35.34 2.04 -12.15
CA ILE A 563 35.39 2.33 -10.71
C ILE A 563 35.11 1.06 -9.87
N GLN A 564 34.16 0.22 -10.26
CA GLN A 564 33.92 -1.06 -9.55
C GLN A 564 35.05 -2.09 -9.81
N GLN A 565 35.65 -2.09 -11.00
CA GLN A 565 36.74 -2.99 -11.37
C GLN A 565 38.05 -2.59 -10.67
N GLU A 566 38.45 -1.32 -10.73
CA GLU A 566 39.58 -0.74 -9.98
C GLU A 566 39.48 -1.05 -8.48
N ARG A 567 38.27 -0.89 -7.90
CA ARG A 567 37.97 -1.23 -6.51
C ARG A 567 38.12 -2.74 -6.22
N THR A 568 37.79 -3.59 -7.19
CA THR A 568 37.92 -5.05 -7.08
C THR A 568 39.38 -5.49 -7.19
N ASP A 569 40.13 -4.94 -8.14
CA ASP A 569 41.54 -5.26 -8.38
C ASP A 569 42.44 -4.70 -7.27
N TYR A 570 42.11 -3.53 -6.73
CA TYR A 570 42.73 -3.01 -5.51
C TYR A 570 42.56 -4.00 -4.34
N LEU A 571 41.36 -4.58 -4.16
CA LEU A 571 41.11 -5.58 -3.12
C LEU A 571 41.80 -6.93 -3.40
N ALA A 572 41.98 -7.31 -4.67
CA ALA A 572 42.78 -8.47 -5.04
C ALA A 572 44.27 -8.28 -4.74
N SER A 573 44.83 -7.10 -5.04
CA SER A 573 46.23 -6.73 -4.80
C SER A 573 46.64 -6.73 -3.32
N LYS A 574 45.68 -6.73 -2.40
CA LYS A 574 45.89 -6.75 -0.94
C LYS A 574 45.87 -8.15 -0.32
N LYS A 575 45.74 -9.23 -1.11
CA LYS A 575 45.98 -10.60 -0.61
C LYS A 575 47.48 -10.87 -0.43
N PRO A 576 47.95 -11.34 0.74
CA PRO A 576 49.32 -11.84 0.87
C PRO A 576 49.48 -13.16 0.10
N ALA A 577 50.63 -13.34 -0.55
CA ALA A 577 50.94 -14.57 -1.29
C ALA A 577 51.62 -15.60 -0.38
N ASN A 578 50.98 -16.76 -0.19
CA ASN A 578 51.58 -18.12 -0.12
C ASN A 578 50.62 -19.13 0.51
N MET A 579 50.21 -20.15 -0.26
CA MET A 579 50.71 -21.54 -0.10
C MET A 579 50.11 -22.46 -1.19
N PRO A 580 50.80 -23.53 -1.61
CA PRO A 580 50.34 -24.44 -2.65
C PRO A 580 49.53 -25.62 -2.10
N HIS A 581 48.56 -26.11 -2.88
CA HIS A 581 48.00 -27.45 -2.69
C HIS A 581 48.12 -28.28 -3.97
N THR A 582 48.65 -29.49 -3.79
CA THR A 582 48.83 -30.51 -4.84
C THR A 582 47.51 -31.10 -5.28
N ILE A 583 47.30 -31.20 -6.59
CA ILE A 583 46.16 -31.89 -7.19
C ILE A 583 46.40 -33.41 -7.15
N SER A 584 45.41 -34.17 -6.68
CA SER A 584 45.30 -35.62 -6.92
C SER A 584 44.06 -35.88 -7.79
N THR A 585 44.12 -36.89 -8.66
CA THR A 585 43.16 -37.06 -9.77
C THR A 585 42.53 -38.44 -9.83
N ARG A 586 41.37 -38.51 -10.52
CA ARG A 586 40.66 -39.71 -11.05
C ARG A 586 39.86 -40.57 -10.04
N PRO A 587 38.90 -41.40 -10.53
CA PRO A 587 38.26 -41.42 -11.86
C PRO A 587 36.72 -41.36 -11.82
N GLN A 588 36.08 -41.22 -13.00
CA GLN A 588 34.64 -41.43 -13.21
C GLN A 588 34.36 -42.82 -13.82
N THR A 589 33.25 -43.43 -13.40
CA THR A 589 32.45 -44.48 -14.08
C THR A 589 31.02 -44.40 -13.50
N GLY A 590 29.92 -44.68 -14.21
CA GLY A 590 29.72 -45.01 -15.63
C GLY A 590 28.36 -45.72 -15.82
N GLU A 591 27.56 -45.28 -16.79
CA GLU A 591 26.40 -45.96 -17.44
C GLU A 591 25.25 -46.54 -16.56
N SER A 592 23.98 -46.35 -16.91
CA SER A 592 23.31 -47.17 -17.94
C SER A 592 21.87 -46.66 -18.26
N GLN A 593 21.16 -47.35 -19.17
CA GLN A 593 19.93 -46.92 -19.84
C GLN A 593 18.63 -47.52 -19.24
N GLY A 594 17.47 -46.94 -19.58
CA GLY A 594 16.13 -47.53 -19.35
C GLY A 594 15.07 -46.88 -20.25
N MET A 595 14.04 -47.62 -20.69
CA MET A 595 13.10 -47.19 -21.73
C MET A 595 11.62 -47.05 -21.29
N ASN A 596 10.94 -46.13 -22.00
CA ASN A 596 9.50 -45.97 -22.31
C ASN A 596 8.65 -47.27 -22.51
N PRO A 597 7.30 -47.21 -22.70
CA PRO A 597 6.30 -46.11 -22.49
C PRO A 597 4.89 -46.57 -21.95
N ALA A 598 3.89 -45.67 -22.06
CA ALA A 598 2.42 -45.89 -22.18
C ALA A 598 1.60 -46.16 -20.87
N ALA A 599 0.27 -45.96 -20.81
CA ALA A 599 -0.74 -45.62 -21.84
C ALA A 599 -1.92 -44.76 -21.30
N ASP A 600 -2.78 -44.25 -22.20
CA ASP A 600 -4.00 -43.47 -21.89
C ASP A 600 -5.16 -44.28 -21.26
N ARG A 601 -6.12 -43.60 -20.59
CA ARG A 601 -7.55 -43.46 -21.05
C ARG A 601 -8.50 -42.76 -20.04
N TYR A 602 -9.62 -42.28 -20.59
CA TYR A 602 -10.92 -41.83 -20.03
C TYR A 602 -11.39 -42.50 -18.71
N GLY A 603 -12.31 -41.93 -17.91
CA GLY A 603 -13.01 -40.63 -18.00
C GLY A 603 -14.40 -40.60 -17.30
N GLN A 604 -14.87 -39.41 -16.92
CA GLN A 604 -16.25 -38.96 -16.57
C GLN A 604 -17.26 -39.87 -15.78
N ASN A 605 -17.72 -39.34 -14.62
CA ASN A 605 -19.11 -39.44 -14.07
C ASN A 605 -19.68 -40.82 -13.60
N PRO A 606 -20.82 -40.87 -12.86
CA PRO A 606 -21.44 -39.90 -11.93
C PRO A 606 -21.93 -40.50 -10.57
N ARG A 607 -22.49 -39.63 -9.70
CA ARG A 607 -23.57 -39.81 -8.67
C ARG A 607 -23.84 -41.18 -7.99
N GLN A 608 -23.85 -41.15 -6.64
CA GLN A 608 -24.75 -41.79 -5.63
C GLN A 608 -25.74 -42.93 -6.03
N PRO A 609 -26.07 -43.91 -5.13
CA PRO A 609 -26.29 -43.70 -3.68
C PRO A 609 -25.89 -44.85 -2.69
N ALA A 610 -26.13 -44.55 -1.40
CA ALA A 610 -26.46 -45.43 -0.26
C ALA A 610 -26.09 -46.94 -0.22
N GLY A 611 -25.40 -47.35 0.85
CA GLY A 611 -25.35 -48.75 1.30
C GLY A 611 -24.21 -49.03 2.29
N VAL A 612 -24.52 -49.11 3.60
CA VAL A 612 -23.56 -49.55 4.63
C VAL A 612 -23.88 -50.98 5.07
N PRO A 613 -22.97 -51.94 4.82
CA PRO A 613 -22.89 -53.18 5.58
C PRO A 613 -21.63 -53.21 6.46
N ASP A 614 -21.80 -53.60 7.72
CA ASP A 614 -20.70 -53.86 8.65
C ASP A 614 -19.75 -54.97 8.11
N ARG A 615 -18.44 -54.77 8.27
CA ARG A 615 -17.40 -55.76 7.98
C ARG A 615 -16.25 -55.67 8.96
N SER A 616 -16.39 -56.38 10.07
CA SER A 616 -15.34 -56.71 11.02
C SER A 616 -14.21 -57.53 10.38
N TYR A 617 -13.13 -56.87 9.97
CA TYR A 617 -11.89 -57.55 9.52
C TYR A 617 -10.92 -57.78 10.69
N GLY A 618 -10.98 -58.98 11.25
CA GLY A 618 -10.03 -59.44 12.28
C GLY A 618 -8.62 -59.68 11.72
N ARG A 619 -7.83 -58.61 11.57
CA ARG A 619 -6.41 -58.71 11.20
C ARG A 619 -5.53 -58.66 12.46
N ARG A 620 -5.15 -59.84 12.99
CA ARG A 620 -4.15 -59.93 14.07
C ARG A 620 -2.77 -59.52 13.54
N GLY A 621 -2.47 -58.23 13.59
CA GLY A 621 -1.08 -57.80 13.65
C GLY A 621 -0.48 -58.30 14.96
N THR A 622 0.71 -58.89 14.89
CA THR A 622 1.56 -59.04 16.07
C THR A 622 1.86 -57.63 16.60
N MET A 623 1.54 -57.36 17.87
CA MET A 623 1.98 -56.14 18.54
C MET A 623 3.51 -56.07 18.45
N PRO A 624 4.11 -54.89 18.19
CA PRO A 624 5.56 -54.74 18.28
C PRO A 624 6.04 -55.14 19.68
N GLY A 625 7.26 -55.65 19.77
CA GLY A 625 7.84 -56.06 21.04
C GLY A 625 7.98 -54.88 22.00
N ASN A 626 7.97 -55.16 23.30
CA ASN A 626 8.28 -54.13 24.31
C ASN A 626 9.68 -53.51 24.06
N GLU A 627 10.58 -54.26 23.43
CA GLU A 627 11.92 -53.85 23.00
C GLU A 627 11.85 -52.81 21.86
N ASP A 628 11.00 -53.01 20.84
CA ASP A 628 10.79 -52.04 19.75
C ASP A 628 10.30 -50.68 20.31
N VAL A 629 9.35 -50.72 21.25
CA VAL A 629 8.77 -49.53 21.89
C VAL A 629 9.78 -48.83 22.80
N ALA A 630 10.62 -49.60 23.52
CA ALA A 630 11.72 -49.04 24.31
C ALA A 630 12.75 -48.34 23.41
N ARG A 631 13.15 -48.97 22.30
CA ARG A 631 14.11 -48.43 21.35
C ARG A 631 13.60 -47.18 20.63
N GLN A 632 12.33 -47.15 20.22
CA GLN A 632 11.73 -45.94 19.64
C GLN A 632 11.75 -44.75 20.62
N ARG A 633 11.55 -45.00 21.92
CA ARG A 633 11.68 -43.96 22.96
C ARG A 633 13.11 -43.46 23.11
N GLU A 634 14.10 -44.35 23.06
CA GLU A 634 15.52 -43.98 23.11
C GLU A 634 15.92 -43.11 21.90
N ILE A 635 15.55 -43.52 20.67
CA ILE A 635 15.80 -42.75 19.45
C ILE A 635 15.15 -41.35 19.54
N GLN A 636 13.93 -41.24 20.07
CA GLN A 636 13.27 -39.93 20.26
C GLN A 636 14.00 -39.06 21.30
N GLN A 637 14.48 -39.63 22.41
CA GLN A 637 15.27 -38.90 23.41
C GLN A 637 16.61 -38.40 22.82
N GLN A 638 17.28 -39.22 22.01
CA GLN A 638 18.52 -38.83 21.33
C GLN A 638 18.27 -37.70 20.30
N ILE A 639 17.17 -37.75 19.53
CA ILE A 639 16.76 -36.68 18.61
C ILE A 639 16.46 -35.37 19.37
N GLN A 640 15.80 -35.43 20.53
CA GLN A 640 15.54 -34.27 21.38
C GLN A 640 16.83 -33.65 21.92
N GLU A 641 17.78 -34.47 22.39
CA GLU A 641 19.06 -33.99 22.90
C GLU A 641 19.94 -33.38 21.79
N LEU A 642 20.00 -34.00 20.60
CA LEU A 642 20.68 -33.42 19.43
C LEU A 642 20.09 -32.05 19.03
N SER A 643 18.74 -31.92 19.05
CA SER A 643 18.05 -30.67 18.73
C SER A 643 18.36 -29.57 19.76
N LYS A 644 18.46 -29.94 21.04
CA LYS A 644 18.89 -29.07 22.14
C LYS A 644 20.36 -28.64 22.01
N GLN A 645 21.26 -29.55 21.65
CA GLN A 645 22.68 -29.25 21.44
C GLN A 645 22.90 -28.35 20.22
N HIS A 646 22.21 -28.60 19.11
CA HIS A 646 22.21 -27.70 17.94
C HIS A 646 21.71 -26.29 18.34
N SER A 647 20.63 -26.20 19.11
CA SER A 647 20.10 -24.92 19.60
C SER A 647 21.12 -24.14 20.46
N GLN A 648 21.90 -24.83 21.30
CA GLN A 648 22.98 -24.22 22.09
C GLN A 648 24.17 -23.77 21.24
N SER A 649 24.53 -24.55 20.21
CA SER A 649 25.54 -24.17 19.21
C SER A 649 25.12 -22.91 18.45
N MET A 650 23.88 -22.86 17.95
CA MET A 650 23.32 -21.72 17.22
C MET A 650 23.25 -20.43 18.06
N VAL A 651 22.99 -20.53 19.38
CA VAL A 651 23.10 -19.38 20.30
C VAL A 651 24.54 -18.88 20.41
N THR A 652 25.51 -19.79 20.47
CA THR A 652 26.94 -19.46 20.57
C THR A 652 27.46 -18.81 19.29
N GLU A 653 27.13 -19.37 18.13
CA GLU A 653 27.46 -18.80 16.82
C GLU A 653 26.82 -17.43 16.60
N SER A 654 25.58 -17.23 17.07
CA SER A 654 24.89 -15.94 17.01
C SER A 654 25.57 -14.87 17.87
N GLN A 655 26.07 -15.23 19.06
CA GLN A 655 26.87 -14.33 19.90
C GLN A 655 28.23 -13.99 19.27
N GLU A 656 28.89 -14.94 18.61
CA GLU A 656 30.13 -14.67 17.87
C GLU A 656 29.86 -13.75 16.66
N PHE A 657 28.80 -14.03 15.89
CA PHE A 657 28.35 -13.19 14.79
C PHE A 657 28.08 -11.75 15.24
N GLN A 658 27.35 -11.54 16.33
CA GLN A 658 27.12 -10.21 16.91
C GLN A 658 28.45 -9.52 17.30
N ARG A 659 29.34 -10.23 18.00
CA ARG A 659 30.66 -9.70 18.39
C ARG A 659 31.49 -9.27 17.18
N ARG A 660 31.47 -10.08 16.11
CA ARG A 660 32.19 -9.79 14.85
C ARG A 660 31.55 -8.65 14.07
N MET A 661 30.22 -8.58 13.99
CA MET A 661 29.48 -7.47 13.36
C MET A 661 29.73 -6.12 14.06
N LEU A 662 29.87 -6.12 15.39
CA LEU A 662 30.23 -4.92 16.17
C LEU A 662 31.71 -4.53 15.99
N ALA A 663 32.61 -5.51 15.86
CA ALA A 663 34.03 -5.27 15.59
C ALA A 663 34.29 -4.79 14.14
N ALA A 664 33.40 -5.13 13.20
CA ALA A 664 33.56 -4.88 11.77
C ALA A 664 33.50 -3.38 11.43
N ARG A 665 34.62 -2.89 10.87
CA ARG A 665 34.90 -1.48 10.58
C ARG A 665 34.45 -1.06 9.18
N THR A 666 34.12 -2.01 8.30
CA THR A 666 33.69 -1.70 6.92
C THR A 666 32.42 -2.46 6.51
N PRO A 667 31.62 -1.94 5.56
CA PRO A 667 30.44 -2.64 5.03
C PRO A 667 30.78 -4.00 4.39
N ASN A 668 31.93 -4.11 3.71
CA ASN A 668 32.36 -5.36 3.08
C ASN A 668 32.75 -6.43 4.11
N GLU A 669 33.32 -6.02 5.24
CA GLU A 669 33.63 -6.91 6.36
C GLU A 669 32.33 -7.43 7.02
N ARG A 670 31.35 -6.54 7.25
CA ARG A 670 30.00 -6.92 7.73
C ARG A 670 29.31 -7.91 6.78
N ARG A 671 29.34 -7.65 5.47
CA ARG A 671 28.77 -8.56 4.46
C ARG A 671 29.40 -9.95 4.53
N ARG A 672 30.75 -10.03 4.58
CA ARG A 672 31.45 -11.32 4.74
C ARG A 672 31.07 -12.04 6.04
N ILE A 673 30.90 -11.31 7.14
CA ILE A 673 30.48 -11.89 8.43
C ILE A 673 29.03 -12.41 8.38
N GLN A 674 28.14 -11.76 7.63
CA GLN A 674 26.78 -12.24 7.36
C GLN A 674 26.77 -13.49 6.47
N GLU A 675 27.56 -13.51 5.39
CA GLU A 675 27.71 -14.65 4.48
C GLU A 675 28.27 -15.89 5.22
N ASP A 676 29.34 -15.68 6.00
CA ASP A 676 30.03 -16.67 6.84
C ASP A 676 29.13 -17.24 7.96
N PHE A 677 28.31 -16.40 8.60
CA PHE A 677 27.31 -16.86 9.56
C PHE A 677 26.20 -17.68 8.89
N ARG A 678 25.62 -17.19 7.79
CA ARG A 678 24.58 -17.91 7.04
C ARG A 678 25.07 -19.28 6.56
N GLN A 679 26.32 -19.37 6.13
CA GLN A 679 26.96 -20.62 5.72
C GLN A 679 27.07 -21.62 6.89
N ARG A 680 27.55 -21.18 8.07
CA ARG A 680 27.60 -22.06 9.25
C ARG A 680 26.22 -22.50 9.73
N GLN A 681 25.20 -21.63 9.69
CA GLN A 681 23.83 -22.00 10.01
C GLN A 681 23.33 -23.13 9.09
N LEU A 682 23.53 -23.01 7.77
CA LEU A 682 23.14 -24.02 6.79
C LEU A 682 23.86 -25.35 7.02
N GLU A 683 25.18 -25.31 7.21
CA GLU A 683 25.96 -26.52 7.50
C GLU A 683 25.55 -27.17 8.83
N SER A 684 25.24 -26.38 9.85
CA SER A 684 24.82 -26.94 11.14
C SER A 684 23.41 -27.55 11.08
N GLN A 685 22.50 -26.99 10.28
CA GLN A 685 21.20 -27.62 10.00
C GLN A 685 21.37 -28.92 9.20
N GLN A 686 22.25 -28.93 8.19
CA GLN A 686 22.55 -30.15 7.41
C GLN A 686 23.14 -31.26 8.30
N ARG A 687 24.08 -30.94 9.20
CA ARG A 687 24.61 -31.90 10.19
C ARG A 687 23.51 -32.46 11.09
N LEU A 688 22.61 -31.62 11.62
CA LEU A 688 21.49 -32.08 12.44
C LEU A 688 20.54 -33.00 11.65
N GLN A 689 20.21 -32.65 10.41
CA GLN A 689 19.35 -33.48 9.55
C GLN A 689 20.00 -34.83 9.23
N GLN A 690 21.29 -34.87 8.96
CA GLN A 690 22.05 -36.11 8.72
C GLN A 690 22.04 -37.03 9.95
N GLU A 691 22.30 -36.49 11.15
CA GLU A 691 22.32 -37.30 12.37
C GLU A 691 20.92 -37.79 12.77
N ILE A 692 19.87 -36.97 12.58
CA ILE A 692 18.47 -37.40 12.77
C ILE A 692 18.07 -38.49 11.75
N GLN A 693 18.52 -38.40 10.49
CA GLN A 693 18.30 -39.44 9.49
C GLN A 693 19.03 -40.73 9.85
N ARG A 694 20.27 -40.64 10.34
CA ARG A 694 21.06 -41.77 10.83
C ARG A 694 20.36 -42.48 12.00
N LEU A 695 19.96 -41.76 13.05
CA LEU A 695 19.26 -42.35 14.21
C LEU A 695 17.94 -43.02 13.83
N ARG A 696 17.27 -42.56 12.76
CA ARG A 696 16.06 -43.20 12.21
C ARG A 696 16.33 -44.40 11.30
N ALA A 697 17.59 -44.61 10.91
CA ALA A 697 18.03 -45.69 10.02
C ALA A 697 18.82 -46.79 10.73
N GLU A 698 19.19 -46.62 12.01
CA GLU A 698 19.85 -47.65 12.81
C GLU A 698 18.83 -48.77 13.16
N PRO A 699 18.96 -49.99 12.59
CA PRO A 699 17.88 -50.97 12.43
C PRO A 699 17.65 -51.89 13.63
#